data_AF-A0A1I0Y8U0-F1
#
_entry.id   AF-A0A1I0Y8U0-F1
#
_cell.length_a   1.000
_cell.length_b   1.000
_cell.length_c   1.000
_cell.angle_alpha   90.00
_cell.angle_beta   90.00
_cell.angle_gamma   90.00
#
_symmetry.space_group_name_H-M   'P 1'
#
loop_
_entity.id
_entity.type
_entity.pdbx_description
1 polymer ?
#
loop_
_entity_poly.entity_id
_entity_poly.type
_entity_poly.pdbx_seq_one_letter_code
_entity_poly.pdbx_strand_id
1 'polypeptide(L)'
;MKHLLLIFLVLILFSSCQKEEKIYKDEIYQKPDIDPTPELVALSPEESLSKIHLPDGFKIELVANEPMVSEPIALAWDGNGRMYVAQMNTYMQDADATDENEPWSRVMLLDDTDGDGVMDKSSVFIDSLVLPRIILPLDDRVIVGVTYDRNIYSYRDTDNDGVADEKILILEDPDRDNRNLEHQDANMVWGIDNWLYVSNDPFRYRFEDDRLIRDTLPEPMPGQYGLTQDEVGRLYFSRAGGEIPALGFQQNPSYGQLTLKDHWDESFMEPWPIVGNIDVQGGLNRVREADNTLNTFTAVSGQEVYLGDKMPGAYGDLFIPEPVGRLIRRAKVKHVDGKIILENPYEKAEFIASTDPLFRPVFTSTGPDGSLYIADMYRGIIQEGNWTGKGSYLRDVVDEYGYDKFFQRGRIYRVYHEEMTPGPKPQLLDKSAGELIQYLSHPNGWWRMNAQKLIILKKDLSVVNELESIVKDNEGFFRKLFNDDIDYGLERVHALWTLEGLHAESKELVKIAMKDADPRVRAAAVRISERYLKVNDPEMIAALISMESDKDAEVLQQVVLSSRIQTEATNEMVTHIQTNNPNNELLAATTAENLNPSFSEIQMLKDKYKMMNGGSQIVAGYVIFKDFCSACHGPDGKGIDQLAPSLVGSPRVTGDPVTTIKILMNGLTGPVDGKEYNGPMAPAAQYDDTEIANVLSYIRGHLNDGGTVWRVTVGYVRDAYKDRKEYWTLKELEENPGLPADKKSK
;
A
#
# COMPACT_ATOMS: atom_id res chain seq x y z
N MET A 1 -63.21 26.01 25.96
CA MET A 1 -61.80 26.09 26.38
C MET A 1 -61.34 24.81 27.11
N LYS A 2 -61.45 23.64 26.47
CA LYS A 2 -60.90 22.36 26.96
C LYS A 2 -60.28 21.47 25.86
N HIS A 3 -60.17 21.99 24.63
CA HIS A 3 -59.57 21.27 23.49
C HIS A 3 -58.33 21.95 22.90
N LEU A 4 -57.86 23.05 23.49
CA LEU A 4 -56.61 23.71 23.06
C LEU A 4 -55.38 23.34 23.91
N LEU A 5 -55.59 22.68 25.07
CA LEU A 5 -54.50 22.26 25.95
C LEU A 5 -53.96 20.85 25.65
N LEU A 6 -54.65 20.06 24.81
CA LEU A 6 -54.23 18.69 24.48
C LEU A 6 -53.26 18.64 23.29
N ILE A 7 -53.20 19.69 22.47
CA ILE A 7 -52.29 19.78 21.32
C ILE A 7 -50.92 20.33 21.74
N PHE A 8 -50.84 21.06 22.86
CA PHE A 8 -49.57 21.56 23.40
C PHE A 8 -48.84 20.56 24.33
N LEU A 9 -49.50 19.47 24.74
CA LEU A 9 -48.91 18.47 25.65
C LEU A 9 -48.35 17.22 24.93
N VAL A 10 -48.56 17.10 23.61
CA VAL A 10 -47.92 16.05 22.78
C VAL A 10 -46.60 16.54 22.16
N LEU A 11 -46.26 17.83 22.35
CA LEU A 11 -45.05 18.48 21.81
C LEU A 11 -43.87 18.56 22.80
N ILE A 12 -43.95 17.96 23.99
CA ILE A 12 -42.86 17.96 25.00
C ILE A 12 -42.64 16.56 25.58
N LEU A 13 -42.60 15.54 24.73
CA LEU A 13 -42.09 14.19 25.07
C LEU A 13 -41.26 13.58 23.94
N PHE A 14 -40.65 14.40 23.07
CA PHE A 14 -39.41 13.98 22.41
C PHE A 14 -38.30 14.14 23.43
N SER A 15 -38.23 13.16 24.34
CA SER A 15 -37.00 12.91 25.06
C SER A 15 -35.97 12.65 23.97
N SER A 16 -35.04 13.59 23.80
CA SER A 16 -33.79 13.38 23.11
C SER A 16 -33.12 12.21 23.82
N CYS A 17 -33.42 10.98 23.39
CA CYS A 17 -32.56 9.84 23.60
C CYS A 17 -31.28 10.15 22.80
N GLN A 18 -30.41 10.99 23.38
CA GLN A 18 -29.01 10.94 23.02
C GLN A 18 -28.59 9.50 23.31
N LYS A 19 -28.43 8.71 22.24
CA LYS A 19 -27.82 7.39 22.30
C LYS A 19 -26.46 7.64 22.95
N GLU A 20 -26.27 7.24 24.20
CA GLU A 20 -24.97 7.35 24.85
C GLU A 20 -23.98 6.56 23.99
N GLU A 21 -23.02 7.27 23.40
CA GLU A 21 -22.01 6.65 22.56
C GLU A 21 -21.13 5.78 23.45
N LYS A 22 -21.26 4.46 23.27
CA LYS A 22 -20.51 3.49 24.07
C LYS A 22 -19.04 3.60 23.70
N ILE A 23 -18.21 3.94 24.68
CA ILE A 23 -16.75 4.00 24.50
C ILE A 23 -16.20 2.57 24.59
N TYR A 24 -15.69 2.06 23.48
CA TYR A 24 -14.96 0.80 23.43
C TYR A 24 -13.51 1.06 23.85
N LYS A 25 -13.01 0.23 24.76
CA LYS A 25 -11.62 0.31 25.22
C LYS A 25 -10.79 -0.76 24.53
N ASP A 26 -9.56 -0.43 24.22
CA ASP A 26 -8.58 -1.36 23.66
C ASP A 26 -7.96 -2.21 24.77
N GLU A 27 -8.78 -3.04 25.42
CA GLU A 27 -8.33 -3.99 26.46
C GLU A 27 -7.89 -5.31 25.80
N ILE A 28 -6.70 -5.80 26.16
CA ILE A 28 -6.17 -7.06 25.60
C ILE A 28 -6.70 -8.27 26.36
N TYR A 29 -6.72 -9.42 25.68
CA TYR A 29 -6.85 -10.72 26.33
C TYR A 29 -5.72 -10.97 27.32
N GLN A 30 -5.98 -11.82 28.31
CA GLN A 30 -4.89 -12.37 29.13
C GLN A 30 -4.00 -13.24 28.24
N LYS A 31 -2.77 -12.76 27.98
CA LYS A 31 -1.80 -13.52 27.19
C LYS A 31 -1.51 -14.88 27.84
N PRO A 32 -1.47 -15.97 27.05
CA PRO A 32 -0.96 -17.24 27.54
C PRO A 32 0.54 -17.14 27.82
N ASP A 33 1.08 -18.15 28.51
CA ASP A 33 2.53 -18.33 28.59
C ASP A 33 3.10 -18.55 27.19
N ILE A 34 4.23 -17.90 26.90
CA ILE A 34 4.92 -18.06 25.61
C ILE A 34 5.47 -19.48 25.53
N ASP A 35 5.20 -20.15 24.42
CA ASP A 35 5.85 -21.42 24.06
C ASP A 35 7.10 -21.11 23.22
N PRO A 36 8.33 -21.20 23.78
CA PRO A 36 9.55 -20.78 23.10
C PRO A 36 10.03 -21.77 22.02
N THR A 37 9.52 -23.00 22.04
CA THR A 37 9.91 -24.09 21.16
C THR A 37 8.68 -24.96 20.87
N PRO A 38 7.69 -24.42 20.15
CA PRO A 38 6.44 -25.13 19.89
C PRO A 38 6.68 -26.39 19.09
N GLU A 39 5.92 -27.44 19.40
CA GLU A 39 5.92 -28.66 18.58
C GLU A 39 5.26 -28.38 17.23
N LEU A 40 5.94 -28.69 16.13
CA LEU A 40 5.42 -28.50 14.79
C LEU A 40 4.52 -29.68 14.41
N VAL A 41 3.21 -29.53 14.64
CA VAL A 41 2.18 -30.53 14.33
C VAL A 41 0.97 -29.85 13.67
N ALA A 42 0.42 -30.49 12.63
CA ALA A 42 -0.81 -30.03 12.01
C ALA A 42 -2.00 -30.30 12.94
N LEU A 43 -2.67 -29.23 13.36
CA LEU A 43 -3.89 -29.27 14.15
C LEU A 43 -5.12 -29.37 13.25
N SER A 44 -6.24 -29.87 13.77
CA SER A 44 -7.55 -29.67 13.14
C SER A 44 -7.93 -28.18 13.11
N PRO A 45 -8.86 -27.77 12.22
CA PRO A 45 -9.34 -26.39 12.20
C PRO A 45 -9.84 -25.89 13.56
N GLU A 46 -10.58 -26.71 14.30
CA GLU A 46 -11.11 -26.38 15.62
C GLU A 46 -10.01 -26.26 16.69
N GLU A 47 -9.03 -27.18 16.68
CA GLU A 47 -7.90 -27.12 17.60
C GLU A 47 -7.06 -25.88 17.37
N SER A 48 -6.79 -25.53 16.13
CA SER A 48 -6.02 -24.33 15.81
C SER A 48 -6.79 -23.04 16.11
N LEU A 49 -8.10 -22.99 15.82
CA LEU A 49 -8.96 -21.87 16.21
C LEU A 49 -8.89 -21.63 17.73
N SER A 50 -8.84 -22.69 18.53
CA SER A 50 -8.70 -22.60 19.99
C SER A 50 -7.35 -22.04 20.47
N LYS A 51 -6.34 -21.98 19.59
CA LYS A 51 -5.00 -21.44 19.85
C LYS A 51 -4.89 -19.95 19.51
N ILE A 52 -5.92 -19.36 18.91
CA ILE A 52 -5.98 -17.95 18.55
C ILE A 52 -6.52 -17.13 19.72
N HIS A 53 -5.82 -16.04 20.03
CA HIS A 53 -6.17 -15.12 21.08
C HIS A 53 -6.42 -13.72 20.50
N LEU A 54 -7.49 -13.07 20.96
CA LEU A 54 -7.94 -11.74 20.52
C LEU A 54 -8.60 -10.96 21.67
N PRO A 55 -8.64 -9.61 21.62
CA PRO A 55 -9.22 -8.76 22.65
C PRO A 55 -10.63 -9.15 23.12
N ASP A 56 -10.92 -8.86 24.39
CA ASP A 56 -12.23 -9.13 24.98
C ASP A 56 -13.36 -8.45 24.17
N GLY A 57 -14.50 -9.13 24.05
CA GLY A 57 -15.64 -8.69 23.23
C GLY A 57 -15.54 -9.05 21.75
N PHE A 58 -14.35 -9.35 21.22
CA PHE A 58 -14.21 -9.84 19.84
C PHE A 58 -14.35 -11.37 19.79
N LYS A 59 -14.91 -11.86 18.68
CA LYS A 59 -15.04 -13.28 18.34
C LYS A 59 -14.34 -13.53 17.01
N ILE A 60 -13.78 -14.73 16.90
CA ILE A 60 -13.25 -15.28 15.65
C ILE A 60 -13.93 -16.62 15.39
N GLU A 61 -14.39 -16.82 14.15
CA GLU A 61 -15.09 -18.03 13.71
C GLU A 61 -14.47 -18.56 12.41
N LEU A 62 -14.60 -19.86 12.19
CA LEU A 62 -14.18 -20.51 10.96
C LEU A 62 -15.26 -20.37 9.88
N VAL A 63 -14.87 -19.83 8.72
CA VAL A 63 -15.77 -19.57 7.58
C VAL A 63 -15.64 -20.65 6.51
N ALA A 64 -14.41 -21.07 6.21
CA ALA A 64 -14.09 -22.13 5.27
C ALA A 64 -12.76 -22.79 5.65
N ASN A 65 -12.61 -24.07 5.38
CA ASN A 65 -11.40 -24.86 5.65
C ASN A 65 -11.26 -26.03 4.68
N GLU A 66 -10.23 -26.85 4.83
CA GLU A 66 -10.01 -28.03 4.01
C GLU A 66 -11.17 -29.05 4.16
N PRO A 67 -11.65 -29.68 3.07
CA PRO A 67 -11.12 -29.65 1.71
C PRO A 67 -11.72 -28.54 0.82
N MET A 68 -12.60 -27.68 1.35
CA MET A 68 -13.26 -26.61 0.57
C MET A 68 -12.25 -25.57 0.06
N VAL A 69 -11.27 -25.24 0.89
CA VAL A 69 -10.16 -24.35 0.54
C VAL A 69 -8.80 -24.94 0.91
N SER A 70 -7.76 -24.59 0.14
CA SER A 70 -6.35 -24.95 0.37
C SER A 70 -5.46 -23.83 -0.14
N GLU A 71 -4.39 -23.50 0.57
CA GLU A 71 -3.39 -22.47 0.25
C GLU A 71 -4.00 -21.10 -0.13
N PRO A 72 -4.98 -20.56 0.63
CA PRO A 72 -5.62 -19.30 0.30
C PRO A 72 -4.64 -18.13 0.50
N ILE A 73 -4.58 -17.23 -0.49
CA ILE A 73 -3.67 -16.06 -0.45
C ILE A 73 -4.37 -14.72 -0.63
N ALA A 74 -5.58 -14.69 -1.18
CA ALA A 74 -6.38 -13.49 -1.36
C ALA A 74 -7.88 -13.83 -1.42
N LEU A 75 -8.70 -12.90 -0.91
CA LEU A 75 -10.16 -13.00 -0.87
C LEU A 75 -10.76 -11.79 -1.59
N ALA A 76 -11.83 -12.00 -2.34
CA ALA A 76 -12.61 -10.92 -2.92
C ALA A 76 -14.10 -11.28 -3.00
N TRP A 77 -14.97 -10.29 -2.86
CA TRP A 77 -16.42 -10.49 -2.82
C TRP A 77 -17.10 -9.85 -4.03
N ASP A 78 -18.04 -10.54 -4.66
CA ASP A 78 -18.92 -9.90 -5.64
C ASP A 78 -20.10 -9.17 -5.00
N GLY A 79 -20.85 -8.41 -5.81
CA GLY A 79 -22.00 -7.64 -5.35
C GLY A 79 -23.13 -8.47 -4.71
N ASN A 80 -23.12 -9.80 -4.82
CA ASN A 80 -24.09 -10.70 -4.21
C ASN A 80 -23.50 -11.47 -3.01
N GLY A 81 -22.28 -11.14 -2.59
CA GLY A 81 -21.64 -11.69 -1.39
C GLY A 81 -21.05 -13.07 -1.57
N ARG A 82 -20.85 -13.52 -2.82
CA ARG A 82 -20.06 -14.73 -3.08
C ARG A 82 -18.58 -14.40 -2.94
N MET A 83 -17.81 -15.31 -2.35
CA MET A 83 -16.38 -15.12 -2.09
C MET A 83 -15.54 -15.84 -3.13
N TYR A 84 -14.70 -15.10 -3.84
CA TYR A 84 -13.63 -15.62 -4.67
C TYR A 84 -12.35 -15.78 -3.84
N VAL A 85 -11.67 -16.91 -3.97
CA VAL A 85 -10.45 -17.22 -3.22
C VAL A 85 -9.33 -17.62 -4.16
N ALA A 86 -8.24 -16.85 -4.18
CA ALA A 86 -7.01 -17.23 -4.87
C ALA A 86 -6.31 -18.33 -4.06
N GLN A 87 -5.94 -19.43 -4.73
CA GLN A 87 -5.20 -20.52 -4.13
C GLN A 87 -3.89 -20.76 -4.85
N MET A 88 -2.79 -20.80 -4.10
CA MET A 88 -1.44 -21.08 -4.59
C MET A 88 -1.02 -22.53 -4.29
N ASN A 89 -1.67 -23.49 -4.95
CA ASN A 89 -1.48 -24.92 -4.68
C ASN A 89 -0.07 -25.45 -5.01
N THR A 90 0.72 -24.70 -5.77
CA THR A 90 2.10 -25.07 -6.16
C THR A 90 3.16 -24.32 -5.37
N TYR A 91 2.80 -23.31 -4.59
CA TYR A 91 3.77 -22.49 -3.86
C TYR A 91 4.52 -23.31 -2.82
N MET A 92 5.84 -23.36 -2.93
CA MET A 92 6.76 -23.91 -1.92
C MET A 92 6.34 -25.27 -1.32
N GLN A 93 5.86 -26.20 -2.15
CA GLN A 93 5.42 -27.52 -1.70
C GLN A 93 6.57 -28.37 -1.11
N ASP A 94 7.80 -28.03 -1.46
CA ASP A 94 9.01 -28.48 -0.81
C ASP A 94 10.04 -27.33 -0.73
N ALA A 95 11.16 -27.57 -0.03
CA ALA A 95 12.21 -26.58 0.17
C ALA A 95 13.01 -26.23 -1.11
N ASP A 96 12.88 -27.05 -2.16
CA ASP A 96 13.54 -26.86 -3.46
C ASP A 96 12.60 -26.17 -4.48
N ALA A 97 11.38 -25.80 -4.07
CA ALA A 97 10.34 -25.19 -4.91
C ALA A 97 10.01 -26.03 -6.16
N THR A 98 10.01 -27.36 -6.03
CA THR A 98 9.70 -28.26 -7.15
C THR A 98 8.30 -27.96 -7.70
N ASP A 99 8.19 -27.88 -9.03
CA ASP A 99 6.94 -27.65 -9.77
C ASP A 99 6.18 -26.36 -9.39
N GLU A 100 6.83 -25.39 -8.72
CA GLU A 100 6.18 -24.16 -8.24
C GLU A 100 5.45 -23.38 -9.36
N ASN A 101 6.01 -23.45 -10.57
CA ASN A 101 5.51 -22.74 -11.74
C ASN A 101 4.56 -23.56 -12.61
N GLU A 102 4.23 -24.78 -12.21
CA GLU A 102 3.23 -25.58 -12.91
C GLU A 102 1.84 -24.96 -12.74
N PRO A 103 0.99 -24.99 -13.78
CA PRO A 103 -0.30 -24.34 -13.75
C PRO A 103 -1.34 -25.20 -13.02
N TRP A 104 -1.18 -25.44 -11.71
CA TRP A 104 -2.12 -26.23 -10.89
C TRP A 104 -2.84 -25.41 -9.82
N SER A 105 -2.51 -24.13 -9.74
CA SER A 105 -3.18 -23.17 -8.87
C SER A 105 -4.53 -22.75 -9.48
N ARG A 106 -5.41 -22.18 -8.66
CA ARG A 106 -6.83 -21.97 -9.04
C ARG A 106 -7.47 -20.81 -8.30
N VAL A 107 -8.63 -20.39 -8.78
CA VAL A 107 -9.57 -19.52 -8.06
C VAL A 107 -10.80 -20.34 -7.70
N MET A 108 -11.15 -20.36 -6.41
CA MET A 108 -12.40 -20.96 -5.92
C MET A 108 -13.50 -19.91 -5.84
N LEU A 109 -14.75 -20.33 -6.03
CA LEU A 109 -15.94 -19.56 -5.70
C LEU A 109 -16.66 -20.25 -4.54
N LEU A 110 -16.96 -19.48 -3.49
CA LEU A 110 -17.64 -19.92 -2.28
C LEU A 110 -18.95 -19.14 -2.10
N ASP A 111 -19.97 -19.82 -1.61
CA ASP A 111 -21.28 -19.22 -1.31
C ASP A 111 -21.79 -19.74 0.04
N ASP A 112 -22.34 -18.82 0.81
CA ASP A 112 -23.10 -19.06 2.04
C ASP A 112 -24.58 -19.02 1.65
N THR A 113 -25.19 -20.20 1.46
CA THR A 113 -26.52 -20.30 0.85
C THR A 113 -27.65 -20.08 1.85
N ASP A 114 -27.38 -20.17 3.15
CA ASP A 114 -28.38 -19.97 4.22
C ASP A 114 -28.20 -18.66 5.02
N GLY A 115 -27.08 -17.96 4.83
CA GLY A 115 -26.81 -16.64 5.38
C GLY A 115 -26.30 -16.64 6.82
N ASP A 116 -25.76 -17.75 7.32
CA ASP A 116 -25.21 -17.86 8.67
C ASP A 116 -23.76 -17.33 8.81
N GLY A 117 -23.12 -17.02 7.69
CA GLY A 117 -21.74 -16.54 7.59
C GLY A 117 -20.68 -17.63 7.43
N VAL A 118 -21.08 -18.89 7.32
CA VAL A 118 -20.22 -20.04 7.02
C VAL A 118 -20.45 -20.45 5.57
N MET A 119 -19.37 -20.66 4.81
CA MET A 119 -19.51 -21.09 3.42
C MET A 119 -19.93 -22.54 3.38
N ASP A 120 -20.99 -22.85 2.61
CA ASP A 120 -21.57 -24.20 2.52
C ASP A 120 -21.51 -24.80 1.10
N LYS A 121 -21.24 -23.95 0.09
CA LYS A 121 -21.13 -24.33 -1.32
C LYS A 121 -19.81 -23.84 -1.90
N SER A 122 -19.16 -24.66 -2.71
CA SER A 122 -17.93 -24.31 -3.42
C SER A 122 -17.85 -24.86 -4.83
N SER A 123 -17.14 -24.16 -5.70
CA SER A 123 -16.77 -24.60 -7.05
C SER A 123 -15.37 -24.10 -7.41
N VAL A 124 -14.69 -24.84 -8.30
CA VAL A 124 -13.46 -24.34 -8.95
C VAL A 124 -13.90 -23.38 -10.05
N PHE A 125 -13.79 -22.08 -9.80
CA PHE A 125 -14.24 -21.06 -10.75
C PHE A 125 -13.29 -20.97 -11.95
N ILE A 126 -11.98 -20.96 -11.69
CA ILE A 126 -10.93 -20.97 -12.71
C ILE A 126 -9.84 -21.95 -12.27
N ASP A 127 -9.43 -22.85 -13.16
CA ASP A 127 -8.30 -23.76 -12.94
C ASP A 127 -7.09 -23.38 -13.80
N SER A 128 -6.05 -24.21 -13.74
CA SER A 128 -4.90 -24.13 -14.64
C SER A 128 -4.12 -22.80 -14.58
N LEU A 129 -4.01 -22.21 -13.39
CA LEU A 129 -3.31 -20.94 -13.17
C LEU A 129 -1.92 -21.16 -12.59
N VAL A 130 -0.99 -20.27 -12.93
CA VAL A 130 0.33 -20.18 -12.30
C VAL A 130 0.26 -19.14 -11.18
N LEU A 131 0.09 -19.61 -9.94
CA LEU A 131 0.10 -18.78 -8.73
C LEU A 131 -0.71 -17.46 -8.89
N PRO A 132 -2.05 -17.52 -8.90
CA PRO A 132 -2.91 -16.33 -9.04
C PRO A 132 -2.74 -15.39 -7.86
N ARG A 133 -2.81 -14.09 -8.12
CA ARG A 133 -2.50 -13.05 -7.12
C ARG A 133 -3.56 -11.97 -7.09
N ILE A 134 -3.88 -11.45 -8.27
CA ILE A 134 -4.91 -10.42 -8.41
C ILE A 134 -6.26 -11.11 -8.62
N ILE A 135 -7.24 -10.78 -7.77
CA ILE A 135 -8.66 -11.07 -7.98
C ILE A 135 -9.46 -9.81 -7.68
N LEU A 136 -10.24 -9.33 -8.66
CA LEU A 136 -11.13 -8.19 -8.48
C LEU A 136 -12.47 -8.41 -9.20
N PRO A 137 -13.54 -8.75 -8.46
CA PRO A 137 -14.89 -8.78 -8.99
C PRO A 137 -15.32 -7.39 -9.47
N LEU A 138 -15.97 -7.33 -10.63
CA LEU A 138 -16.53 -6.12 -11.22
C LEU A 138 -18.05 -6.14 -11.02
N ASP A 139 -18.75 -6.66 -12.03
CA ASP A 139 -20.18 -6.96 -12.11
C ASP A 139 -20.38 -8.49 -12.07
N ASP A 140 -20.85 -9.11 -13.16
CA ASP A 140 -20.84 -10.56 -13.37
C ASP A 140 -19.45 -11.08 -13.79
N ARG A 141 -18.49 -10.18 -13.98
CA ARG A 141 -17.10 -10.47 -14.35
C ARG A 141 -16.13 -10.41 -13.17
N VAL A 142 -15.03 -11.14 -13.29
CA VAL A 142 -13.90 -11.11 -12.36
C VAL A 142 -12.59 -10.90 -13.11
N ILE A 143 -11.81 -9.90 -12.70
CA ILE A 143 -10.44 -9.70 -13.18
C ILE A 143 -9.52 -10.66 -12.43
N VAL A 144 -8.68 -11.40 -13.15
CA VAL A 144 -7.63 -12.25 -12.56
C VAL A 144 -6.28 -11.99 -13.21
N GLY A 145 -5.26 -11.81 -12.37
CA GLY A 145 -3.84 -11.72 -12.74
C GLY A 145 -3.02 -12.82 -12.08
N VAL A 146 -2.00 -13.30 -12.80
CA VAL A 146 -1.18 -14.47 -12.42
C VAL A 146 0.30 -14.13 -12.41
N THR A 147 1.09 -14.96 -11.74
CA THR A 147 2.54 -14.73 -11.63
C THR A 147 3.24 -14.84 -12.99
N TYR A 148 4.24 -13.98 -13.23
CA TYR A 148 5.02 -13.82 -14.47
C TYR A 148 4.28 -13.29 -15.72
N ASP A 149 2.96 -13.40 -15.79
CA ASP A 149 2.17 -12.86 -16.91
C ASP A 149 1.71 -11.43 -16.60
N ARG A 150 2.08 -10.48 -17.46
CA ARG A 150 1.64 -9.08 -17.35
C ARG A 150 0.31 -8.84 -18.08
N ASN A 151 -0.19 -9.81 -18.82
CA ASN A 151 -1.54 -9.78 -19.36
C ASN A 151 -2.57 -9.94 -18.23
N ILE A 152 -3.67 -9.21 -18.35
CA ILE A 152 -4.79 -9.33 -17.41
C ILE A 152 -6.03 -9.76 -18.16
N TYR A 153 -6.75 -10.73 -17.58
CA TYR A 153 -7.94 -11.32 -18.16
C TYR A 153 -9.17 -11.06 -17.28
N SER A 154 -10.30 -10.89 -17.94
CA SER A 154 -11.62 -10.93 -17.33
C SER A 154 -12.24 -12.31 -17.57
N TYR A 155 -12.83 -12.88 -16.53
CA TYR A 155 -13.52 -14.16 -16.52
C TYR A 155 -14.98 -13.96 -16.15
N ARG A 156 -15.87 -14.77 -16.71
CA ARG A 156 -17.31 -14.75 -16.42
C ARG A 156 -17.88 -16.16 -16.47
N ASP A 157 -18.87 -16.40 -15.62
CA ASP A 157 -19.75 -17.57 -15.62
C ASP A 157 -21.08 -17.14 -16.26
N THR A 158 -21.33 -17.55 -17.50
CA THR A 158 -22.51 -17.10 -18.26
C THR A 158 -23.76 -17.95 -18.06
N ASP A 159 -23.64 -19.15 -17.46
CA ASP A 159 -24.75 -20.07 -17.22
C ASP A 159 -25.09 -20.30 -15.73
N ASN A 160 -24.33 -19.66 -14.82
CA ASN A 160 -24.45 -19.70 -13.36
C ASN A 160 -24.20 -21.09 -12.75
N ASP A 161 -23.37 -21.92 -13.37
CA ASP A 161 -22.97 -23.21 -12.81
C ASP A 161 -21.85 -23.11 -11.75
N GLY A 162 -21.25 -21.92 -11.60
CA GLY A 162 -20.16 -21.64 -10.68
C GLY A 162 -18.76 -21.80 -11.29
N VAL A 163 -18.65 -21.97 -12.61
CA VAL A 163 -17.41 -22.12 -13.36
C VAL A 163 -17.33 -21.05 -14.44
N ALA A 164 -16.16 -20.42 -14.59
CA ALA A 164 -15.97 -19.45 -15.66
C ALA A 164 -15.94 -20.15 -17.04
N ASP A 165 -16.84 -19.76 -17.94
CA ASP A 165 -16.95 -20.27 -19.31
C ASP A 165 -16.53 -19.24 -20.37
N GLU A 166 -16.29 -17.99 -19.96
CA GLU A 166 -15.76 -16.91 -20.79
C GLU A 166 -14.45 -16.35 -20.24
N LYS A 167 -13.48 -16.13 -21.12
CA LYS A 167 -12.18 -15.50 -20.83
C LYS A 167 -11.84 -14.45 -21.89
N ILE A 168 -11.68 -13.20 -21.47
CA ILE A 168 -11.39 -12.06 -22.35
C ILE A 168 -10.09 -11.37 -21.90
N LEU A 169 -9.16 -11.13 -22.83
CA LEU A 169 -7.97 -10.33 -22.58
C LEU A 169 -8.36 -8.85 -22.48
N ILE A 170 -8.17 -8.24 -21.31
CA ILE A 170 -8.56 -6.83 -21.05
C ILE A 170 -7.38 -5.88 -20.92
N LEU A 171 -6.17 -6.40 -20.67
CA LEU A 171 -4.90 -5.69 -20.77
C LEU A 171 -3.89 -6.58 -21.49
N GLU A 172 -3.36 -6.09 -22.60
CA GLU A 172 -2.27 -6.76 -23.31
C GLU A 172 -0.93 -6.15 -22.88
N ASP A 173 -0.03 -6.98 -22.38
CA ASP A 173 1.36 -6.67 -22.13
C ASP A 173 2.21 -7.88 -22.53
N PRO A 174 2.90 -7.83 -23.69
CA PRO A 174 3.62 -8.98 -24.21
C PRO A 174 4.90 -9.29 -23.42
N ASP A 175 5.35 -8.39 -22.54
CA ASP A 175 6.54 -8.61 -21.74
C ASP A 175 6.23 -9.53 -20.56
N ARG A 176 7.08 -10.54 -20.38
CA ARG A 176 7.03 -11.41 -19.20
C ARG A 176 7.69 -10.72 -18.02
N ASP A 177 7.07 -10.76 -16.86
CA ASP A 177 7.78 -10.44 -15.63
C ASP A 177 8.72 -11.60 -15.25
N ASN A 178 10.02 -11.33 -15.14
CA ASN A 178 11.01 -12.34 -14.76
C ASN A 178 11.62 -12.05 -13.38
N ARG A 179 11.08 -11.09 -12.63
CA ARG A 179 11.49 -10.83 -11.25
C ARG A 179 11.02 -11.99 -10.37
N ASN A 180 11.65 -12.12 -9.20
CA ASN A 180 11.11 -12.94 -8.12
C ASN A 180 9.63 -12.55 -7.87
N LEU A 181 8.76 -13.54 -7.66
CA LEU A 181 7.33 -13.33 -7.42
C LEU A 181 7.08 -12.36 -6.24
N GLU A 182 7.92 -12.35 -5.20
CA GLU A 182 7.82 -11.41 -4.07
C GLU A 182 7.96 -9.93 -4.49
N HIS A 183 8.45 -9.66 -5.70
CA HIS A 183 8.65 -8.33 -6.28
C HIS A 183 7.75 -8.02 -7.47
N GLN A 184 6.73 -8.85 -7.72
CA GLN A 184 5.68 -8.59 -8.71
C GLN A 184 4.39 -8.15 -7.99
N ASP A 185 3.47 -7.58 -8.76
CA ASP A 185 2.18 -7.12 -8.23
C ASP A 185 1.39 -8.27 -7.60
N ALA A 186 0.95 -8.05 -6.36
CA ALA A 186 0.19 -9.03 -5.58
C ALA A 186 -1.32 -8.78 -5.63
N ASN A 187 -1.74 -7.52 -5.63
CA ASN A 187 -3.15 -7.13 -5.49
C ASN A 187 -3.52 -6.04 -6.50
N MET A 188 -4.82 -5.90 -6.77
CA MET A 188 -5.38 -4.77 -7.50
C MET A 188 -6.59 -4.22 -6.74
N VAL A 189 -6.54 -2.95 -6.36
CA VAL A 189 -7.61 -2.29 -5.59
C VAL A 189 -8.31 -1.26 -6.46
N TRP A 190 -9.64 -1.34 -6.55
CA TRP A 190 -10.46 -0.28 -7.15
C TRP A 190 -10.52 0.92 -6.20
N GLY A 191 -9.79 1.98 -6.51
CA GLY A 191 -9.76 3.23 -5.75
C GLY A 191 -11.09 3.96 -5.78
N ILE A 192 -11.40 4.71 -4.72
CA ILE A 192 -12.58 5.60 -4.71
C ILE A 192 -12.53 6.63 -5.84
N ASP A 193 -11.34 6.95 -6.36
CA ASP A 193 -11.11 7.85 -7.48
C ASP A 193 -11.22 7.19 -8.85
N ASN A 194 -11.78 5.97 -8.89
CA ASN A 194 -12.01 5.15 -10.09
C ASN A 194 -10.73 4.70 -10.81
N TRP A 195 -9.56 4.92 -10.19
CA TRP A 195 -8.31 4.30 -10.61
C TRP A 195 -8.12 2.97 -9.89
N LEU A 196 -7.63 1.98 -10.62
CA LEU A 196 -7.18 0.71 -10.09
C LEU A 196 -5.68 0.78 -9.82
N TYR A 197 -5.29 0.45 -8.60
CA TYR A 197 -3.91 0.51 -8.13
C TYR A 197 -3.35 -0.89 -7.91
N VAL A 198 -2.06 -1.07 -8.18
CA VAL A 198 -1.31 -2.31 -7.94
C VAL A 198 -0.20 -2.10 -6.92
N SER A 199 0.36 -3.19 -6.37
CA SER A 199 1.22 -3.09 -5.17
C SER A 199 2.65 -2.62 -5.44
N ASN A 200 3.23 -2.87 -6.61
CA ASN A 200 4.67 -2.65 -6.87
C ASN A 200 4.95 -1.79 -8.11
N ASP A 201 4.32 -2.10 -9.24
CA ASP A 201 4.67 -1.42 -10.49
C ASP A 201 4.20 0.05 -10.51
N PRO A 202 4.89 0.95 -11.25
CA PRO A 202 4.53 2.38 -11.37
C PRO A 202 3.33 2.56 -12.30
N PHE A 203 2.34 1.69 -12.23
CA PHE A 203 1.15 1.73 -13.06
C PHE A 203 -0.09 1.89 -12.20
N ARG A 204 -1.06 2.59 -12.78
CA ARG A 204 -2.45 2.53 -12.37
C ARG A 204 -3.29 2.31 -13.61
N TYR A 205 -4.50 1.83 -13.42
CA TYR A 205 -5.38 1.50 -14.54
C TYR A 205 -6.73 2.16 -14.35
N ARG A 206 -7.45 2.40 -15.44
CA ARG A 206 -8.88 2.75 -15.38
C ARG A 206 -9.62 1.71 -16.20
N PHE A 207 -10.76 1.23 -15.69
CA PHE A 207 -11.57 0.28 -16.44
C PHE A 207 -12.54 1.04 -17.34
N GLU A 208 -12.26 1.07 -18.64
CA GLU A 208 -13.06 1.78 -19.64
C GLU A 208 -13.29 0.89 -20.85
N ASP A 209 -14.51 0.93 -21.39
CA ASP A 209 -14.90 0.17 -22.60
C ASP A 209 -14.46 -1.31 -22.56
N ASP A 210 -14.70 -1.94 -21.42
CA ASP A 210 -14.39 -3.34 -21.13
C ASP A 210 -12.90 -3.69 -21.21
N ARG A 211 -12.02 -2.69 -21.02
CA ARG A 211 -10.56 -2.83 -21.02
C ARG A 211 -9.93 -2.07 -19.86
N LEU A 212 -8.71 -2.46 -19.52
CA LEU A 212 -7.87 -1.68 -18.61
C LEU A 212 -7.03 -0.69 -19.41
N ILE A 213 -7.26 0.60 -19.19
CA ILE A 213 -6.48 1.69 -19.73
C ILE A 213 -5.35 2.00 -18.76
N ARG A 214 -4.11 1.75 -19.20
CA ARG A 214 -2.91 1.98 -18.39
C ARG A 214 -2.55 3.46 -18.35
N ASP A 215 -2.32 3.97 -17.14
CA ASP A 215 -1.62 5.22 -16.87
C ASP A 215 -0.37 4.93 -16.04
N THR A 216 0.58 5.86 -16.04
CA THR A 216 1.85 5.71 -15.33
C THR A 216 1.94 6.67 -14.16
N LEU A 217 2.50 6.18 -13.07
CA LEU A 217 2.82 6.96 -11.88
C LEU A 217 4.24 7.54 -11.96
N PRO A 218 4.50 8.67 -11.27
CA PRO A 218 5.83 9.28 -11.24
C PRO A 218 6.87 8.38 -10.56
N GLU A 219 6.47 7.51 -9.65
CA GLU A 219 7.35 6.58 -8.93
C GLU A 219 6.71 5.19 -8.83
N PRO A 220 7.51 4.11 -8.73
CA PRO A 220 7.00 2.78 -8.39
C PRO A 220 6.18 2.79 -7.11
N MET A 221 5.22 1.90 -7.01
CA MET A 221 4.47 1.70 -5.78
C MET A 221 5.36 0.99 -4.76
N PRO A 222 5.34 1.40 -3.48
CA PRO A 222 6.33 0.93 -2.51
C PRO A 222 6.02 -0.45 -1.91
N GLY A 223 4.92 -1.09 -2.33
CA GLY A 223 4.44 -2.35 -1.76
C GLY A 223 5.03 -3.60 -2.40
N GLN A 224 4.75 -4.74 -1.79
CA GLN A 224 4.97 -6.07 -2.34
C GLN A 224 3.69 -6.90 -2.24
N TYR A 225 3.31 -7.27 -1.02
CA TYR A 225 2.17 -8.15 -0.75
C TYR A 225 0.93 -7.44 -0.19
N GLY A 226 1.07 -6.25 0.38
CA GLY A 226 -0.04 -5.48 0.95
C GLY A 226 -0.36 -4.23 0.14
N LEU A 227 -1.64 -4.03 -0.13
CA LEU A 227 -2.23 -2.82 -0.72
C LEU A 227 -3.69 -2.74 -0.28
N THR A 228 -4.06 -1.62 0.33
CA THR A 228 -5.45 -1.28 0.71
C THR A 228 -5.65 0.23 0.58
N GLN A 229 -6.89 0.69 0.80
CA GLN A 229 -7.23 2.11 0.88
C GLN A 229 -8.10 2.44 2.10
N ASP A 230 -8.05 3.68 2.59
CA ASP A 230 -9.04 4.21 3.53
C ASP A 230 -10.34 4.69 2.81
N GLU A 231 -11.30 5.19 3.58
CA GLU A 231 -12.59 5.66 3.08
C GLU A 231 -12.53 6.85 2.10
N VAL A 232 -11.39 7.56 2.01
CA VAL A 232 -11.19 8.69 1.10
C VAL A 232 -10.16 8.37 0.00
N GLY A 233 -9.76 7.10 -0.13
CA GLY A 233 -8.89 6.62 -1.19
C GLY A 233 -7.40 6.89 -0.97
N ARG A 234 -6.97 7.06 0.28
CA ARG A 234 -5.55 7.06 0.63
C ARG A 234 -5.06 5.62 0.66
N LEU A 235 -3.94 5.37 -0.02
CA LEU A 235 -3.40 4.03 -0.16
C LEU A 235 -2.40 3.70 0.94
N TYR A 236 -2.44 2.46 1.41
CA TYR A 236 -1.51 1.90 2.38
C TYR A 236 -0.85 0.68 1.78
N PHE A 237 0.49 0.68 1.77
CA PHE A 237 1.32 -0.39 1.23
C PHE A 237 2.03 -1.12 2.35
N SER A 238 2.46 -2.35 2.13
CA SER A 238 3.40 -3.05 3.00
C SER A 238 4.49 -3.72 2.18
N ARG A 239 5.66 -3.87 2.78
CA ARG A 239 6.85 -4.35 2.11
C ARG A 239 7.59 -5.35 3.00
N ALA A 240 7.36 -6.63 2.77
CA ALA A 240 8.04 -7.72 3.48
C ALA A 240 9.57 -7.63 3.33
N GLY A 241 10.05 -7.51 2.09
CA GLY A 241 11.44 -7.25 1.74
C GLY A 241 11.86 -5.84 2.13
N GLY A 242 12.47 -5.70 3.30
CA GLY A 242 12.75 -4.41 3.93
C GLY A 242 12.06 -4.25 5.28
N GLU A 243 11.18 -5.20 5.65
CA GLU A 243 10.59 -5.32 6.97
C GLU A 243 9.69 -4.13 7.35
N ILE A 244 8.99 -3.56 6.35
CA ILE A 244 8.21 -2.33 6.53
C ILE A 244 6.70 -2.65 6.58
N PRO A 245 6.06 -2.58 7.77
CA PRO A 245 4.68 -2.97 7.96
C PRO A 245 3.66 -2.10 7.24
N ALA A 246 3.91 -0.79 7.13
CA ALA A 246 2.99 0.14 6.49
C ALA A 246 3.75 1.35 5.93
N LEU A 247 3.51 1.73 4.68
CA LEU A 247 4.12 2.91 4.05
C LEU A 247 3.24 3.50 2.94
N GLY A 248 3.64 4.67 2.42
CA GLY A 248 3.01 5.30 1.26
C GLY A 248 1.67 6.01 1.54
N PHE A 249 1.32 6.23 2.80
CA PHE A 249 0.01 6.76 3.21
C PHE A 249 -0.01 8.28 3.49
N GLN A 250 1.09 9.02 3.32
CA GLN A 250 1.08 10.48 3.54
C GLN A 250 0.52 11.28 2.35
N GLN A 251 0.46 10.68 1.15
CA GLN A 251 -0.15 11.30 -0.03
C GLN A 251 -0.49 10.24 -1.10
N ASN A 252 -1.36 10.58 -2.05
CA ASN A 252 -1.67 9.68 -3.17
C ASN A 252 -0.44 9.53 -4.09
N PRO A 253 -0.12 8.30 -4.54
CA PRO A 253 1.07 8.04 -5.37
C PRO A 253 1.03 8.71 -6.75
N SER A 254 -0.12 9.24 -7.20
CA SER A 254 -0.16 10.09 -8.41
C SER A 254 0.71 11.35 -8.30
N TYR A 255 1.07 11.75 -7.08
CA TYR A 255 1.97 12.87 -6.81
C TYR A 255 3.38 12.42 -6.40
N GLY A 256 3.71 11.12 -6.49
CA GLY A 256 4.96 10.55 -5.99
C GLY A 256 4.86 10.14 -4.53
N GLN A 257 5.96 9.69 -3.96
CA GLN A 257 5.99 9.22 -2.57
C GLN A 257 6.36 10.33 -1.59
N LEU A 258 5.68 10.36 -0.44
CA LEU A 258 6.03 11.21 0.69
C LEU A 258 6.13 10.36 1.95
N THR A 259 7.27 10.47 2.64
CA THR A 259 7.49 9.84 3.94
C THR A 259 7.98 10.92 4.90
N LEU A 260 7.29 11.09 6.02
CA LEU A 260 7.66 12.03 7.08
C LEU A 260 8.39 11.29 8.20
N LYS A 261 9.15 11.98 9.05
CA LYS A 261 9.73 11.34 10.24
C LYS A 261 8.62 10.98 11.21
N ASP A 262 8.84 10.03 12.12
CA ASP A 262 7.90 9.70 13.21
C ASP A 262 6.45 9.44 12.71
N HIS A 263 6.30 8.82 11.53
CA HIS A 263 5.00 8.38 11.00
C HIS A 263 4.53 7.06 11.64
N TRP A 264 5.35 6.52 12.54
CA TRP A 264 5.08 5.41 13.43
C TRP A 264 5.41 5.83 14.86
N ASP A 265 4.73 5.25 15.85
CA ASP A 265 5.17 5.34 17.25
C ASP A 265 6.52 4.61 17.48
N GLU A 266 7.19 4.90 18.60
CA GLU A 266 8.55 4.42 18.91
C GLU A 266 8.67 2.88 18.93
N SER A 267 7.61 2.17 19.32
CA SER A 267 7.58 0.70 19.42
C SER A 267 6.84 0.00 18.28
N PHE A 268 6.36 0.77 17.30
CA PHE A 268 5.47 0.26 16.26
C PHE A 268 6.12 -0.81 15.40
N MET A 269 7.45 -0.83 15.32
CA MET A 269 8.19 -1.83 14.56
C MET A 269 8.38 -3.15 15.32
N GLU A 270 8.15 -3.18 16.63
CA GLU A 270 8.36 -4.35 17.48
C GLU A 270 7.06 -5.19 17.58
N PRO A 271 6.99 -6.40 17.00
CA PRO A 271 5.90 -7.33 17.19
C PRO A 271 6.00 -8.09 18.51
N TRP A 272 4.87 -8.58 19.00
CA TRP A 272 4.74 -9.31 20.27
C TRP A 272 4.01 -10.65 20.08
N PRO A 273 4.62 -11.60 19.36
CA PRO A 273 4.12 -12.97 19.28
C PRO A 273 3.99 -13.62 20.66
N ILE A 274 3.16 -14.65 20.73
CA ILE A 274 3.01 -15.52 21.91
C ILE A 274 3.57 -16.93 21.66
N VAL A 275 4.38 -17.08 20.60
CA VAL A 275 5.00 -18.32 20.20
C VAL A 275 6.40 -18.04 19.65
N GLY A 276 7.37 -18.87 20.04
CA GLY A 276 8.75 -18.80 19.58
C GLY A 276 8.91 -19.45 18.22
N ASN A 277 9.68 -18.83 17.33
CA ASN A 277 9.82 -19.30 15.96
C ASN A 277 11.14 -18.84 15.32
N ILE A 278 11.89 -19.78 14.74
CA ILE A 278 13.22 -19.52 14.18
C ILE A 278 13.25 -19.59 12.65
N ASP A 279 12.11 -19.85 12.01
CA ASP A 279 11.90 -19.93 10.55
C ASP A 279 11.82 -18.55 9.88
N VAL A 280 12.80 -17.70 10.20
CA VAL A 280 12.85 -16.30 9.77
C VAL A 280 14.04 -16.06 8.84
N GLN A 281 13.79 -15.40 7.70
CA GLN A 281 14.80 -15.15 6.67
C GLN A 281 16.04 -14.38 7.20
N GLY A 282 15.83 -13.44 8.12
CA GLY A 282 16.91 -12.68 8.76
C GLY A 282 17.72 -13.47 9.81
N GLY A 283 17.39 -14.74 10.04
CA GLY A 283 18.04 -15.61 11.01
C GLY A 283 17.80 -15.21 12.46
N LEU A 284 18.61 -15.78 13.37
CA LEU A 284 18.46 -15.61 14.81
C LEU A 284 18.58 -14.16 15.32
N ASN A 285 19.06 -13.22 14.50
CA ASN A 285 19.08 -11.80 14.85
C ASN A 285 17.67 -11.17 14.88
N ARG A 286 16.67 -11.84 14.30
CA ARG A 286 15.28 -11.39 14.23
C ARG A 286 14.38 -11.97 15.31
N VAL A 287 14.94 -12.74 16.24
CA VAL A 287 14.22 -13.29 17.38
C VAL A 287 14.79 -12.78 18.69
N ARG A 288 13.99 -12.80 19.75
CA ARG A 288 14.44 -12.52 21.11
C ARG A 288 15.18 -13.74 21.65
N GLU A 289 16.36 -13.51 22.23
CA GLU A 289 17.18 -14.60 22.79
C GLU A 289 16.49 -15.37 23.94
N ALA A 290 15.53 -14.73 24.62
CA ALA A 290 14.87 -15.31 25.79
C ALA A 290 13.88 -16.43 25.43
N ASP A 291 13.18 -16.30 24.30
CA ASP A 291 12.00 -17.12 23.99
C ASP A 291 11.80 -17.39 22.49
N ASN A 292 12.75 -17.00 21.63
CA ASN A 292 12.66 -17.12 20.17
C ASN A 292 11.47 -16.38 19.52
N THR A 293 10.78 -15.48 20.22
CA THR A 293 9.71 -14.68 19.62
C THR A 293 10.30 -13.61 18.69
N LEU A 294 9.59 -13.29 17.61
CA LEU A 294 9.99 -12.29 16.63
C LEU A 294 10.20 -10.89 17.25
N ASN A 295 11.33 -10.23 17.00
CA ASN A 295 11.69 -8.93 17.60
C ASN A 295 11.45 -7.71 16.68
N THR A 296 11.13 -7.94 15.40
CA THR A 296 10.78 -6.93 14.39
C THR A 296 9.90 -7.57 13.32
N PHE A 297 9.08 -6.82 12.59
CA PHE A 297 8.35 -7.38 11.44
C PHE A 297 9.29 -8.01 10.41
N THR A 298 8.84 -9.05 9.71
CA THR A 298 9.65 -9.75 8.69
C THR A 298 8.91 -10.21 7.45
N ALA A 299 7.60 -10.47 7.52
CA ALA A 299 6.84 -11.07 6.42
C ALA A 299 5.47 -10.44 6.21
N VAL A 300 5.33 -9.15 6.54
CA VAL A 300 4.08 -8.40 6.43
C VAL A 300 3.44 -8.50 5.05
N SER A 301 2.14 -8.79 5.01
CA SER A 301 1.41 -9.09 3.78
C SER A 301 -0.09 -8.78 3.91
N GLY A 302 -0.77 -8.57 2.77
CA GLY A 302 -2.23 -8.58 2.66
C GLY A 302 -3.05 -7.75 3.67
N GLN A 303 -2.55 -6.58 4.05
CA GLN A 303 -3.19 -5.69 5.02
C GLN A 303 -4.49 -5.06 4.50
N GLU A 304 -5.37 -4.69 5.42
CA GLU A 304 -6.67 -4.05 5.16
C GLU A 304 -6.87 -2.85 6.10
N VAL A 305 -7.29 -1.70 5.56
CA VAL A 305 -7.90 -0.66 6.39
C VAL A 305 -9.35 -1.08 6.60
N TYR A 306 -9.72 -1.33 7.85
CA TYR A 306 -11.02 -1.90 8.15
C TYR A 306 -12.12 -0.85 7.99
N LEU A 307 -13.01 -1.07 7.02
CA LEU A 307 -14.14 -0.17 6.71
C LEU A 307 -15.50 -0.82 7.02
N GLY A 308 -15.51 -1.88 7.83
CA GLY A 308 -16.72 -2.58 8.24
C GLY A 308 -17.37 -1.97 9.48
N ASP A 309 -18.62 -2.31 9.74
CA ASP A 309 -19.43 -1.75 10.83
C ASP A 309 -19.66 -2.73 12.00
N LYS A 310 -18.93 -3.86 12.04
CA LYS A 310 -19.09 -4.93 13.06
C LYS A 310 -17.94 -5.04 14.07
N MET A 311 -16.92 -4.21 13.95
CA MET A 311 -15.80 -4.09 14.91
C MET A 311 -15.74 -2.63 15.39
N PRO A 312 -16.58 -2.27 16.38
CA PRO A 312 -16.67 -0.90 16.84
C PRO A 312 -15.33 -0.41 17.41
N GLY A 313 -15.03 0.86 17.17
CA GLY A 313 -13.76 1.47 17.54
C GLY A 313 -12.58 1.12 16.63
N ALA A 314 -12.73 0.16 15.70
CA ALA A 314 -11.69 -0.23 14.74
C ALA A 314 -11.89 0.31 13.32
N TYR A 315 -13.03 0.95 13.02
CA TYR A 315 -13.28 1.56 11.72
C TYR A 315 -12.20 2.60 11.39
N GLY A 316 -11.55 2.44 10.23
CA GLY A 316 -10.43 3.26 9.79
C GLY A 316 -9.05 2.79 10.27
N ASP A 317 -8.96 1.78 11.15
CA ASP A 317 -7.69 1.22 11.58
C ASP A 317 -7.12 0.23 10.55
N LEU A 318 -5.80 0.12 10.51
CA LEU A 318 -5.08 -0.77 9.60
C LEU A 318 -4.78 -2.12 10.27
N PHE A 319 -5.16 -3.23 9.63
CA PHE A 319 -4.86 -4.59 10.09
C PHE A 319 -3.72 -5.18 9.24
N ILE A 320 -2.65 -5.61 9.90
CA ILE A 320 -1.38 -6.00 9.28
C ILE A 320 -1.06 -7.45 9.67
N PRO A 321 -1.32 -8.42 8.79
CA PRO A 321 -0.85 -9.79 8.94
C PRO A 321 0.68 -9.89 9.01
N GLU A 322 1.19 -10.68 9.95
CA GLU A 322 2.59 -11.07 10.08
C GLU A 322 2.67 -12.60 10.25
N PRO A 323 2.74 -13.35 9.14
CA PRO A 323 2.66 -14.81 9.14
C PRO A 323 3.87 -15.49 9.80
N VAL A 324 5.04 -14.84 9.86
CA VAL A 324 6.18 -15.37 10.61
C VAL A 324 5.98 -15.13 12.11
N GLY A 325 5.33 -14.05 12.52
CA GLY A 325 4.97 -13.81 13.92
C GLY A 325 3.73 -14.56 14.41
N ARG A 326 2.99 -15.25 13.52
CA ARG A 326 1.71 -15.93 13.83
C ARG A 326 0.68 -14.94 14.42
N LEU A 327 0.67 -13.71 13.91
CA LEU A 327 -0.08 -12.60 14.48
C LEU A 327 -0.68 -11.68 13.42
N ILE A 328 -1.63 -10.85 13.84
CA ILE A 328 -2.13 -9.70 13.08
C ILE A 328 -2.09 -8.48 13.99
N ARG A 329 -1.40 -7.44 13.55
CA ARG A 329 -1.38 -6.15 14.23
C ARG A 329 -2.59 -5.33 13.82
N ARG A 330 -3.24 -4.69 14.79
CA ARG A 330 -4.11 -3.54 14.52
C ARG A 330 -3.30 -2.27 14.78
N ALA A 331 -3.22 -1.40 13.79
CA ALA A 331 -2.55 -0.12 13.88
C ALA A 331 -3.61 0.99 13.85
N LYS A 332 -3.70 1.78 14.92
CA LYS A 332 -4.59 2.93 14.92
C LYS A 332 -4.03 4.02 14.02
N VAL A 333 -4.91 4.60 13.21
CA VAL A 333 -4.55 5.70 12.30
C VAL A 333 -4.87 7.02 13.01
N LYS A 334 -3.83 7.74 13.42
CA LYS A 334 -3.95 9.06 14.04
C LYS A 334 -3.62 10.16 13.05
N HIS A 335 -4.44 11.21 13.05
CA HIS A 335 -4.21 12.42 12.27
C HIS A 335 -3.77 13.54 13.22
N VAL A 336 -2.54 14.04 13.02
CA VAL A 336 -1.97 15.15 13.79
C VAL A 336 -1.55 16.24 12.81
N ASP A 337 -2.31 17.34 12.77
CA ASP A 337 -2.11 18.44 11.82
C ASP A 337 -2.03 17.97 10.35
N GLY A 338 -2.85 16.96 9.99
CA GLY A 338 -2.91 16.33 8.67
C GLY A 338 -1.87 15.23 8.43
N LYS A 339 -0.82 15.14 9.26
CA LYS A 339 0.14 14.04 9.21
C LYS A 339 -0.49 12.78 9.80
N ILE A 340 -0.32 11.65 9.12
CA ILE A 340 -0.76 10.36 9.63
C ILE A 340 0.33 9.70 10.44
N ILE A 341 -0.05 9.18 11.61
CA ILE A 341 0.82 8.42 12.51
C ILE A 341 0.12 7.11 12.81
N LEU A 342 0.84 6.00 12.65
CA LEU A 342 0.36 4.68 13.05
C LEU A 342 0.87 4.32 14.44
N GLU A 343 -0.03 3.83 15.28
CA GLU A 343 0.31 3.35 16.62
C GLU A 343 -0.19 1.95 16.87
N ASN A 344 0.51 1.19 17.71
CA ASN A 344 -0.04 -0.04 18.27
C ASN A 344 -0.87 0.33 19.51
N PRO A 345 -2.21 0.17 19.50
CA PRO A 345 -3.03 0.52 20.67
C PRO A 345 -2.82 -0.42 21.86
N TYR A 346 -2.08 -1.52 21.68
CA TYR A 346 -1.89 -2.53 22.70
C TYR A 346 -0.44 -2.55 23.21
N GLU A 347 -0.26 -2.30 24.51
CA GLU A 347 1.07 -2.35 25.12
C GLU A 347 1.64 -3.77 25.06
N LYS A 348 2.72 -3.91 24.29
CA LYS A 348 3.47 -5.16 24.11
C LYS A 348 2.64 -6.34 23.65
N ALA A 349 1.52 -6.14 22.95
CA ALA A 349 0.59 -7.18 22.53
C ALA A 349 0.11 -6.95 21.09
N GLU A 350 -0.63 -7.93 20.57
CA GLU A 350 -1.22 -7.88 19.23
C GLU A 350 -2.73 -8.05 19.27
N PHE A 351 -3.41 -7.59 18.23
CA PHE A 351 -4.84 -7.78 18.06
C PHE A 351 -5.20 -9.25 17.90
N ILE A 352 -4.45 -9.99 17.10
CA ILE A 352 -4.53 -11.45 17.03
C ILE A 352 -3.14 -12.01 17.22
N ALA A 353 -3.00 -13.01 18.08
CA ALA A 353 -1.81 -13.84 18.13
C ALA A 353 -2.20 -15.30 18.36
N SER A 354 -1.47 -16.24 17.75
CA SER A 354 -1.72 -17.66 17.89
C SER A 354 -0.54 -18.38 18.51
N THR A 355 -0.84 -19.42 19.30
CA THR A 355 0.17 -20.39 19.78
C THR A 355 0.36 -21.57 18.82
N ASP A 356 -0.40 -21.64 17.72
CA ASP A 356 -0.21 -22.62 16.66
C ASP A 356 0.94 -22.18 15.73
N PRO A 357 2.06 -22.92 15.64
CA PRO A 357 3.20 -22.54 14.80
C PRO A 357 2.91 -22.57 13.29
N LEU A 358 1.82 -23.19 12.85
CA LEU A 358 1.38 -23.27 11.46
C LEU A 358 0.32 -22.23 11.09
N PHE A 359 -0.17 -21.41 12.03
CA PHE A 359 -1.06 -20.28 11.71
C PHE A 359 -0.31 -19.19 10.93
N ARG A 360 -0.62 -19.02 9.64
CA ARG A 360 0.03 -18.10 8.69
C ARG A 360 -1.00 -17.14 8.08
N PRO A 361 -1.45 -16.11 8.81
CA PRO A 361 -2.32 -15.09 8.23
C PRO A 361 -1.54 -14.32 7.15
N VAL A 362 -2.04 -14.35 5.92
CA VAL A 362 -1.39 -13.72 4.75
C VAL A 362 -2.25 -12.65 4.09
N PHE A 363 -3.54 -12.59 4.45
CA PHE A 363 -4.47 -11.63 3.87
C PHE A 363 -5.60 -11.31 4.83
N THR A 364 -6.03 -10.05 4.84
CA THR A 364 -7.24 -9.57 5.51
C THR A 364 -8.10 -8.78 4.55
N SER A 365 -9.42 -8.77 4.77
CA SER A 365 -10.36 -7.97 3.97
C SER A 365 -11.65 -7.67 4.73
N THR A 366 -12.23 -6.49 4.51
CA THR A 366 -13.57 -6.16 4.99
C THR A 366 -14.64 -6.91 4.17
N GLY A 367 -15.48 -7.69 4.84
CA GLY A 367 -16.57 -8.43 4.20
C GLY A 367 -17.87 -7.62 4.03
N PRO A 368 -18.82 -8.14 3.23
CA PRO A 368 -20.13 -7.51 3.01
C PRO A 368 -21.00 -7.46 4.28
N ASP A 369 -20.83 -8.40 5.20
CA ASP A 369 -21.50 -8.42 6.50
C ASP A 369 -20.91 -7.39 7.48
N GLY A 370 -19.82 -6.73 7.11
CA GLY A 370 -19.12 -5.72 7.90
C GLY A 370 -18.08 -6.31 8.85
N SER A 371 -17.77 -7.60 8.77
CA SER A 371 -16.73 -8.24 9.57
C SER A 371 -15.36 -8.19 8.90
N LEU A 372 -14.29 -8.45 9.65
CA LEU A 372 -12.93 -8.62 9.10
C LEU A 372 -12.71 -10.09 8.78
N TYR A 373 -12.30 -10.40 7.55
CA TYR A 373 -11.97 -11.77 7.12
C TYR A 373 -10.46 -11.94 7.06
N ILE A 374 -9.98 -13.15 7.35
CA ILE A 374 -8.56 -13.52 7.36
C ILE A 374 -8.37 -14.76 6.49
N ALA A 375 -7.45 -14.70 5.52
CA ALA A 375 -6.93 -15.90 4.86
C ALA A 375 -5.67 -16.38 5.59
N ASP A 376 -5.75 -17.59 6.12
CA ASP A 376 -4.65 -18.32 6.74
C ASP A 376 -4.18 -19.43 5.79
N MET A 377 -2.94 -19.32 5.32
CA MET A 377 -2.36 -20.31 4.39
C MET A 377 -2.10 -21.66 5.08
N TYR A 378 -2.08 -21.68 6.42
CA TYR A 378 -1.89 -22.84 7.29
C TYR A 378 -0.79 -23.82 6.84
N ARG A 379 0.46 -23.40 6.92
CA ARG A 379 1.58 -24.16 6.34
C ARG A 379 2.91 -23.95 7.05
N GLY A 380 3.85 -24.82 6.73
CA GLY A 380 5.20 -24.81 7.25
C GLY A 380 6.07 -23.73 6.59
N ILE A 381 6.56 -23.96 5.38
CA ILE A 381 7.42 -23.01 4.65
C ILE A 381 6.57 -21.83 4.16
N ILE A 382 6.87 -20.58 4.52
CA ILE A 382 6.13 -19.41 4.02
C ILE A 382 6.94 -18.54 3.04
N GLN A 383 8.28 -18.68 3.04
CA GLN A 383 9.18 -17.92 2.18
C GLN A 383 9.37 -18.56 0.81
N GLU A 384 9.55 -17.73 -0.22
CA GLU A 384 9.83 -18.18 -1.59
C GLU A 384 11.20 -18.88 -1.73
N GLY A 385 11.34 -19.70 -2.78
CA GLY A 385 12.44 -20.64 -2.97
C GLY A 385 13.84 -20.02 -3.02
N ASN A 386 13.97 -18.73 -3.40
CA ASN A 386 15.27 -18.04 -3.36
C ASN A 386 15.82 -17.92 -1.93
N TRP A 387 14.96 -18.03 -0.92
CA TRP A 387 15.35 -17.93 0.49
C TRP A 387 15.62 -19.30 1.14
N THR A 388 15.15 -20.41 0.55
CA THR A 388 15.28 -21.78 1.10
C THR A 388 16.28 -22.65 0.33
N GLY A 389 17.09 -22.06 -0.54
CA GLY A 389 18.13 -22.76 -1.29
C GLY A 389 19.17 -23.44 -0.39
N LYS A 390 19.81 -24.50 -0.89
CA LYS A 390 20.82 -25.27 -0.15
C LYS A 390 21.97 -24.40 0.36
N GLY A 391 22.28 -24.54 1.65
CA GLY A 391 23.30 -23.73 2.35
C GLY A 391 22.80 -22.40 2.90
N SER A 392 21.51 -22.07 2.71
CA SER A 392 20.86 -20.97 3.43
C SER A 392 20.52 -21.36 4.86
N TYR A 393 20.40 -20.37 5.74
CA TYR A 393 19.93 -20.57 7.11
C TYR A 393 18.54 -21.23 7.16
N LEU A 394 17.60 -20.76 6.33
CA LEU A 394 16.25 -21.29 6.32
C LEU A 394 16.22 -22.75 5.86
N ARG A 395 17.09 -23.15 4.93
CA ARG A 395 17.16 -24.56 4.52
C ARG A 395 17.49 -25.48 5.69
N ASP A 396 18.47 -25.11 6.50
CA ASP A 396 18.86 -25.91 7.67
C ASP A 396 17.70 -26.02 8.66
N VAL A 397 16.97 -24.93 8.90
CA VAL A 397 15.76 -24.93 9.75
C VAL A 397 14.66 -25.82 9.15
N VAL A 398 14.41 -25.72 7.85
CA VAL A 398 13.39 -26.53 7.19
C VAL A 398 13.72 -28.01 7.29
N ASP A 399 14.95 -28.41 7.00
CA ASP A 399 15.39 -29.81 7.02
C ASP A 399 15.41 -30.38 8.46
N GLU A 400 15.85 -29.59 9.45
CA GLU A 400 15.93 -30.02 10.86
C GLU A 400 14.54 -30.22 11.48
N TYR A 401 13.62 -29.28 11.26
CA TYR A 401 12.31 -29.27 11.91
C TYR A 401 11.19 -29.86 11.03
N GLY A 402 11.45 -30.09 9.74
CA GLY A 402 10.49 -30.69 8.80
C GLY A 402 9.35 -29.76 8.41
N TYR A 403 9.62 -28.47 8.18
CA TYR A 403 8.61 -27.50 7.74
C TYR A 403 8.01 -27.84 6.37
N ASP A 404 8.72 -28.57 5.53
CA ASP A 404 8.29 -29.06 4.22
C ASP A 404 7.22 -30.16 4.29
N LYS A 405 6.80 -30.61 5.48
CA LYS A 405 5.77 -31.64 5.67
C LYS A 405 4.35 -31.08 5.82
N PHE A 406 4.23 -29.75 5.90
CA PHE A 406 2.97 -29.07 6.23
C PHE A 406 2.59 -28.13 5.09
N PHE A 407 1.87 -28.67 4.11
CA PHE A 407 1.37 -27.96 2.92
C PHE A 407 -0.01 -28.52 2.52
N GLN A 408 -0.63 -27.92 1.50
CA GLN A 408 -1.97 -28.23 0.97
C GLN A 408 -3.06 -28.15 2.04
N ARG A 409 -2.99 -27.07 2.80
CA ARG A 409 -3.88 -26.73 3.90
C ARG A 409 -4.28 -25.27 3.80
N GLY A 410 -5.28 -24.81 4.55
CA GLY A 410 -5.73 -23.44 4.48
C GLY A 410 -7.10 -23.20 5.09
N ARG A 411 -7.26 -22.03 5.69
CA ARG A 411 -8.45 -21.66 6.46
C ARG A 411 -8.81 -20.22 6.23
N ILE A 412 -10.10 -19.93 6.31
CA ILE A 412 -10.64 -18.58 6.27
C ILE A 412 -11.39 -18.35 7.57
N TYR A 413 -11.05 -17.27 8.25
CA TYR A 413 -11.71 -16.86 9.50
C TYR A 413 -12.46 -15.56 9.31
N ARG A 414 -13.47 -15.32 10.15
CA ARG A 414 -14.19 -14.06 10.28
C ARG A 414 -14.08 -13.55 11.71
N VAL A 415 -13.83 -12.25 11.86
CA VAL A 415 -13.70 -11.54 13.14
C VAL A 415 -14.74 -10.44 13.24
N TYR A 416 -15.42 -10.38 14.38
CA TYR A 416 -16.46 -9.39 14.68
C TYR A 416 -16.58 -9.18 16.19
N HIS A 417 -17.33 -8.16 16.61
CA HIS A 417 -17.62 -7.92 18.02
C HIS A 417 -18.92 -8.61 18.45
N GLU A 418 -18.94 -9.27 19.60
CA GLU A 418 -20.03 -10.15 20.06
C GLU A 418 -21.38 -9.46 20.26
N GLU A 419 -21.36 -8.14 20.41
CA GLU A 419 -22.56 -7.30 20.52
C GLU A 419 -23.19 -6.96 19.16
N MET A 420 -22.51 -7.29 18.06
CA MET A 420 -22.95 -6.96 16.71
C MET A 420 -23.70 -8.14 16.08
N THR A 421 -24.75 -7.82 15.34
CA THR A 421 -25.51 -8.80 14.57
C THR A 421 -25.09 -8.76 13.09
N PRO A 422 -25.13 -9.91 12.38
CA PRO A 422 -24.90 -9.96 10.95
C PRO A 422 -25.81 -9.01 10.17
N GLY A 423 -25.26 -8.40 9.12
CA GLY A 423 -26.03 -7.62 8.15
C GLY A 423 -26.85 -8.51 7.19
N PRO A 424 -27.70 -7.92 6.33
CA PRO A 424 -28.40 -8.67 5.31
C PRO A 424 -27.44 -9.22 4.25
N LYS A 425 -27.76 -10.38 3.66
CA LYS A 425 -27.02 -10.89 2.49
C LYS A 425 -27.09 -9.87 1.34
N PRO A 426 -25.94 -9.46 0.75
CA PRO A 426 -25.92 -8.50 -0.35
C PRO A 426 -26.55 -9.05 -1.63
N GLN A 427 -27.18 -8.17 -2.39
CA GLN A 427 -27.82 -8.46 -3.68
C GLN A 427 -27.70 -7.24 -4.62
N LEU A 428 -26.48 -6.81 -4.91
CA LEU A 428 -26.22 -5.57 -5.64
C LEU A 428 -26.18 -5.76 -7.17
N LEU A 429 -25.85 -6.95 -7.68
CA LEU A 429 -25.59 -7.15 -9.10
C LEU A 429 -26.82 -6.84 -9.97
N ASP A 430 -28.01 -7.28 -9.53
CA ASP A 430 -29.28 -7.13 -10.24
C ASP A 430 -29.94 -5.75 -10.06
N LYS A 431 -29.42 -4.89 -9.17
CA LYS A 431 -30.00 -3.58 -8.93
C LYS A 431 -29.76 -2.63 -10.10
N SER A 432 -30.73 -1.76 -10.35
CA SER A 432 -30.55 -0.61 -11.24
C SER A 432 -29.58 0.42 -10.64
N ALA A 433 -29.00 1.28 -11.47
CA ALA A 433 -28.11 2.33 -10.99
C ALA A 433 -28.80 3.25 -9.96
N GLY A 434 -30.08 3.59 -10.17
CA GLY A 434 -30.87 4.37 -9.20
C GLY A 434 -31.05 3.67 -7.85
N GLU A 435 -31.30 2.36 -7.85
CA GLU A 435 -31.40 1.58 -6.61
C GLU A 435 -30.07 1.44 -5.87
N LEU A 436 -28.94 1.57 -6.58
CA LEU A 436 -27.61 1.51 -5.99
C LEU A 436 -27.23 2.79 -5.22
N ILE A 437 -27.81 3.94 -5.55
CA ILE A 437 -27.48 5.24 -4.94
C ILE A 437 -27.64 5.22 -3.41
N GLN A 438 -28.68 4.54 -2.90
CA GLN A 438 -28.95 4.46 -1.46
C GLN A 438 -27.80 3.84 -0.65
N TYR A 439 -26.93 3.04 -1.30
CA TYR A 439 -25.81 2.39 -0.65
C TYR A 439 -24.56 3.28 -0.60
N LEU A 440 -24.53 4.44 -1.26
CA LEU A 440 -23.42 5.39 -1.17
C LEU A 440 -23.29 6.00 0.25
N SER A 441 -24.33 5.90 1.07
CA SER A 441 -24.33 6.29 2.48
C SER A 441 -24.30 5.12 3.47
N HIS A 442 -24.05 3.89 2.99
CA HIS A 442 -24.05 2.71 3.87
C HIS A 442 -22.88 2.77 4.88
N PRO A 443 -23.05 2.34 6.15
CA PRO A 443 -21.98 2.41 7.16
C PRO A 443 -20.76 1.53 6.84
N ASN A 444 -20.98 0.33 6.31
CA ASN A 444 -19.90 -0.52 5.79
C ASN A 444 -19.42 -0.03 4.40
N GLY A 445 -18.13 0.30 4.30
CA GLY A 445 -17.47 0.80 3.10
C GLY A 445 -17.45 -0.17 1.92
N TRP A 446 -17.55 -1.47 2.17
CA TRP A 446 -17.70 -2.47 1.10
C TRP A 446 -18.93 -2.17 0.22
N TRP A 447 -20.05 -1.80 0.84
CA TRP A 447 -21.30 -1.48 0.13
C TRP A 447 -21.17 -0.19 -0.67
N ARG A 448 -20.57 0.85 -0.08
CA ARG A 448 -20.38 2.13 -0.76
C ARG A 448 -19.50 1.98 -2.00
N MET A 449 -18.35 1.32 -1.84
CA MET A 449 -17.40 1.08 -2.94
C MET A 449 -18.01 0.23 -4.05
N ASN A 450 -18.71 -0.86 -3.71
CA ASN A 450 -19.37 -1.68 -4.74
C ASN A 450 -20.54 -0.98 -5.41
N ALA A 451 -21.33 -0.19 -4.68
CA ALA A 451 -22.42 0.59 -5.28
C ALA A 451 -21.88 1.62 -6.28
N GLN A 452 -20.86 2.40 -5.90
CA GLN A 452 -20.19 3.34 -6.82
C GLN A 452 -19.64 2.61 -8.05
N LYS A 453 -18.85 1.54 -7.86
CA LYS A 453 -18.27 0.75 -8.95
C LYS A 453 -19.35 0.21 -9.90
N LEU A 454 -20.42 -0.37 -9.37
CA LEU A 454 -21.50 -0.95 -10.17
C LEU A 454 -22.32 0.13 -10.93
N ILE A 455 -22.53 1.31 -10.35
CA ILE A 455 -23.15 2.44 -11.08
C ILE A 455 -22.29 2.83 -12.29
N ILE A 456 -20.98 2.94 -12.10
CA ILE A 456 -20.03 3.30 -13.16
C ILE A 456 -19.99 2.22 -14.25
N LEU A 457 -19.89 0.94 -13.87
CA LEU A 457 -19.87 -0.19 -14.81
C LEU A 457 -21.16 -0.27 -15.64
N LYS A 458 -22.32 0.05 -15.05
CA LYS A 458 -23.60 0.13 -15.77
C LYS A 458 -23.68 1.31 -16.75
N LYS A 459 -22.81 2.32 -16.61
CA LYS A 459 -22.75 3.54 -17.46
C LYS A 459 -24.11 4.26 -17.58
N ASP A 460 -24.96 4.16 -16.56
CA ASP A 460 -26.32 4.69 -16.60
C ASP A 460 -26.33 6.17 -16.22
N LEU A 461 -26.49 7.06 -17.21
CA LEU A 461 -26.50 8.51 -16.97
C LEU A 461 -27.83 9.03 -16.40
N SER A 462 -28.85 8.19 -16.22
CA SER A 462 -30.14 8.63 -15.65
C SER A 462 -30.03 9.08 -14.20
N VAL A 463 -29.00 8.62 -13.47
CA VAL A 463 -28.76 8.95 -12.05
C VAL A 463 -28.05 10.29 -11.81
N VAL A 464 -27.52 10.93 -12.86
CA VAL A 464 -26.68 12.14 -12.74
C VAL A 464 -27.37 13.25 -11.94
N ASN A 465 -28.65 13.52 -12.21
CA ASN A 465 -29.39 14.57 -11.51
C ASN A 465 -29.53 14.29 -10.00
N GLU A 466 -29.68 13.02 -9.62
CA GLU A 466 -29.81 12.61 -8.22
C GLU A 466 -28.46 12.70 -7.50
N LEU A 467 -27.39 12.23 -8.14
CA LEU A 467 -26.02 12.38 -7.63
C LEU A 467 -25.63 13.85 -7.46
N GLU A 468 -25.94 14.72 -8.42
CA GLU A 468 -25.73 16.16 -8.29
C GLU A 468 -26.51 16.76 -7.12
N SER A 469 -27.74 16.26 -6.86
CA SER A 469 -28.53 16.70 -5.72
C SER A 469 -27.87 16.32 -4.41
N ILE A 470 -27.34 15.10 -4.30
CA ILE A 470 -26.62 14.62 -3.12
C ILE A 470 -25.42 15.52 -2.82
N VAL A 471 -24.59 15.81 -3.84
CA VAL A 471 -23.41 16.68 -3.70
C VAL A 471 -23.79 18.10 -3.23
N LYS A 472 -24.94 18.62 -3.66
CA LYS A 472 -25.40 19.97 -3.28
C LYS A 472 -26.02 20.03 -1.87
N ASP A 473 -26.87 19.06 -1.53
CA ASP A 473 -27.54 18.94 -0.24
C ASP A 473 -28.17 17.54 -0.07
N ASN A 474 -27.66 16.75 0.86
CA ASN A 474 -28.18 15.44 1.25
C ASN A 474 -28.73 15.40 2.68
N GLU A 475 -28.82 16.55 3.34
CA GLU A 475 -29.10 16.69 4.78
C GLU A 475 -30.58 17.03 5.07
N GLY A 476 -31.48 16.54 4.22
CA GLY A 476 -32.92 16.80 4.33
C GLY A 476 -33.50 16.42 5.69
N PHE A 477 -34.49 17.20 6.15
CA PHE A 477 -35.10 17.07 7.49
C PHE A 477 -35.47 15.63 7.88
N PHE A 478 -36.07 14.86 6.96
CA PHE A 478 -36.46 13.48 7.25
C PHE A 478 -35.28 12.51 7.35
N ARG A 479 -34.19 12.72 6.59
CA ARG A 479 -32.98 11.89 6.72
C ARG A 479 -32.32 12.12 8.08
N LYS A 480 -32.21 13.39 8.49
CA LYS A 480 -31.71 13.76 9.83
C LYS A 480 -32.58 13.28 10.98
N LEU A 481 -33.89 13.12 10.78
CA LEU A 481 -34.81 12.70 11.84
C LEU A 481 -34.82 11.18 12.07
N PHE A 482 -34.44 10.40 11.06
CA PHE A 482 -34.58 8.94 11.07
C PHE A 482 -33.27 8.16 10.88
N ASN A 483 -32.17 8.81 10.50
CA ASN A 483 -30.89 8.17 10.23
C ASN A 483 -29.72 8.93 10.90
N ASP A 484 -29.49 8.62 12.17
CA ASP A 484 -28.41 9.22 12.97
C ASP A 484 -27.03 8.63 12.63
N ASP A 485 -26.98 7.46 12.01
CA ASP A 485 -25.75 6.70 11.73
C ASP A 485 -25.16 6.99 10.32
N ILE A 486 -25.72 7.95 9.56
CA ILE A 486 -25.23 8.31 8.21
C ILE A 486 -24.11 9.36 8.28
N ASP A 487 -22.98 9.05 7.65
CA ASP A 487 -21.97 10.04 7.30
C ASP A 487 -22.34 10.73 5.97
N TYR A 488 -22.97 11.89 6.08
CA TYR A 488 -23.40 12.68 4.92
C TYR A 488 -22.23 13.22 4.10
N GLY A 489 -21.08 13.50 4.71
CA GLY A 489 -19.90 13.97 3.99
C GLY A 489 -19.34 12.88 3.08
N LEU A 490 -19.25 11.65 3.61
CA LEU A 490 -18.77 10.50 2.85
C LEU A 490 -19.72 10.10 1.71
N GLU A 491 -21.04 10.20 1.92
CA GLU A 491 -22.02 10.04 0.84
C GLU A 491 -21.78 11.05 -0.30
N ARG A 492 -21.47 12.32 0.03
CA ARG A 492 -21.13 13.34 -0.97
C ARG A 492 -19.81 13.05 -1.68
N VAL A 493 -18.79 12.53 -0.97
CA VAL A 493 -17.52 12.09 -1.58
C VAL A 493 -17.78 10.99 -2.62
N HIS A 494 -18.55 9.95 -2.26
CA HIS A 494 -18.90 8.87 -3.19
C HIS A 494 -19.75 9.37 -4.36
N ALA A 495 -20.74 10.23 -4.13
CA ALA A 495 -21.54 10.80 -5.22
C ALA A 495 -20.70 11.63 -6.20
N LEU A 496 -19.74 12.41 -5.68
CA LEU A 496 -18.84 13.23 -6.47
C LEU A 496 -17.89 12.37 -7.33
N TRP A 497 -17.30 11.32 -6.75
CA TRP A 497 -16.47 10.37 -7.51
C TRP A 497 -17.29 9.48 -8.45
N THR A 498 -18.55 9.18 -8.14
CA THR A 498 -19.45 8.48 -9.07
C THR A 498 -19.72 9.34 -10.31
N LEU A 499 -19.94 10.65 -10.13
CA LEU A 499 -20.10 11.59 -11.26
C LEU A 499 -18.83 11.68 -12.10
N GLU A 500 -17.65 11.72 -11.48
CA GLU A 500 -16.37 11.68 -12.19
C GLU A 500 -16.19 10.39 -12.99
N GLY A 501 -16.54 9.24 -12.40
CA GLY A 501 -16.46 7.93 -13.04
C GLY A 501 -17.39 7.80 -14.24
N LEU A 502 -18.55 8.46 -14.19
CA LEU A 502 -19.49 8.58 -15.31
C LEU A 502 -19.13 9.68 -16.31
N HIS A 503 -18.05 10.44 -16.06
CA HIS A 503 -17.67 11.64 -16.82
C HIS A 503 -18.79 12.69 -16.92
N ALA A 504 -19.60 12.80 -15.88
CA ALA A 504 -20.80 13.62 -15.82
C ALA A 504 -20.69 14.82 -14.87
N GLU A 505 -19.53 15.03 -14.25
CA GLU A 505 -19.30 16.14 -13.34
C GLU A 505 -19.17 17.47 -14.09
N SER A 506 -19.84 18.51 -13.59
CA SER A 506 -19.74 19.87 -14.14
C SER A 506 -18.77 20.74 -13.36
N LYS A 507 -18.12 21.69 -14.05
CA LYS A 507 -17.22 22.66 -13.42
C LYS A 507 -17.90 23.43 -12.27
N GLU A 508 -19.17 23.81 -12.45
CA GLU A 508 -19.94 24.50 -11.41
C GLU A 508 -20.16 23.62 -10.18
N LEU A 509 -20.47 22.34 -10.37
CA LEU A 509 -20.63 21.40 -9.26
C LEU A 509 -19.32 21.23 -8.48
N VAL A 510 -18.19 21.10 -9.17
CA VAL A 510 -16.86 21.00 -8.53
C VAL A 510 -16.58 22.25 -7.69
N LYS A 511 -16.85 23.45 -8.20
CA LYS A 511 -16.70 24.71 -7.43
C LYS A 511 -17.65 24.79 -6.23
N ILE A 512 -18.83 24.18 -6.29
CA ILE A 512 -19.74 24.05 -5.14
C ILE A 512 -19.11 23.13 -4.09
N ALA A 513 -18.64 21.96 -4.49
CA ALA A 513 -18.03 20.97 -3.60
C ALA A 513 -16.72 21.47 -2.96
N MET A 514 -15.94 22.33 -3.63
CA MET A 514 -14.77 23.01 -3.05
C MET A 514 -15.11 23.94 -1.86
N LYS A 515 -16.39 24.25 -1.65
CA LYS A 515 -16.89 25.08 -0.54
C LYS A 515 -17.70 24.28 0.50
N ASP A 516 -17.70 22.95 0.39
CA ASP A 516 -18.43 22.06 1.29
C ASP A 516 -17.95 22.22 2.74
N ALA A 517 -18.83 21.99 3.71
CA ALA A 517 -18.48 22.02 5.12
C ALA A 517 -17.50 20.89 5.50
N ASP A 518 -17.60 19.73 4.84
CA ASP A 518 -16.77 18.57 5.09
C ASP A 518 -15.42 18.68 4.34
N PRO A 519 -14.27 18.61 5.05
CA PRO A 519 -12.95 18.70 4.42
C PRO A 519 -12.70 17.58 3.40
N ARG A 520 -13.27 16.39 3.58
CA ARG A 520 -13.08 15.25 2.67
C ARG A 520 -13.73 15.54 1.31
N VAL A 521 -14.89 16.18 1.30
CA VAL A 521 -15.57 16.63 0.07
C VAL A 521 -14.74 17.71 -0.63
N ARG A 522 -14.21 18.69 0.12
CA ARG A 522 -13.34 19.73 -0.45
C ARG A 522 -12.08 19.15 -1.07
N ALA A 523 -11.39 18.23 -0.39
CA ALA A 523 -10.20 17.56 -0.92
C ALA A 523 -10.51 16.74 -2.18
N ALA A 524 -11.60 15.96 -2.19
CA ALA A 524 -12.05 15.23 -3.38
C ALA A 524 -12.37 16.17 -4.55
N ALA A 525 -13.05 17.28 -4.30
CA ALA A 525 -13.37 18.28 -5.31
C ALA A 525 -12.11 18.93 -5.91
N VAL A 526 -11.11 19.23 -5.08
CA VAL A 526 -9.81 19.73 -5.54
C VAL A 526 -9.13 18.72 -6.46
N ARG A 527 -9.12 17.42 -6.13
CA ARG A 527 -8.57 16.36 -7.01
C ARG A 527 -9.30 16.26 -8.34
N ILE A 528 -10.63 16.24 -8.31
CA ILE A 528 -11.46 16.16 -9.52
C ILE A 528 -11.27 17.41 -10.39
N SER A 529 -10.97 18.56 -9.78
CA SER A 529 -10.72 19.81 -10.50
C SER A 529 -9.48 19.75 -11.42
N GLU A 530 -8.56 18.81 -11.20
CA GLU A 530 -7.30 18.72 -11.92
C GLU A 530 -7.45 18.60 -13.44
N ARG A 531 -8.52 17.99 -13.93
CA ARG A 531 -8.80 17.94 -15.37
C ARG A 531 -8.93 19.33 -15.99
N TYR A 532 -9.44 20.30 -15.24
CA TYR A 532 -9.55 21.71 -15.64
C TYR A 532 -8.24 22.46 -15.42
N LEU A 533 -7.50 22.14 -14.35
CA LEU A 533 -6.19 22.75 -14.06
C LEU A 533 -5.15 22.36 -15.12
N LYS A 534 -5.13 21.10 -15.58
CA LYS A 534 -4.23 20.59 -16.63
C LYS A 534 -4.38 21.31 -17.97
N VAL A 535 -5.55 21.89 -18.24
CA VAL A 535 -5.81 22.70 -19.44
C VAL A 535 -5.75 24.21 -19.17
N ASN A 536 -5.22 24.62 -18.01
CA ASN A 536 -5.07 26.01 -17.56
C ASN A 536 -6.39 26.80 -17.53
N ASP A 537 -7.49 26.17 -17.07
CA ASP A 537 -8.78 26.86 -16.94
C ASP A 537 -8.72 27.98 -15.88
N PRO A 538 -8.93 29.26 -16.27
CA PRO A 538 -8.71 30.39 -15.37
C PRO A 538 -9.72 30.46 -14.22
N GLU A 539 -10.96 30.00 -14.43
CA GLU A 539 -11.96 29.98 -13.36
C GLU A 539 -11.61 28.94 -12.31
N MET A 540 -11.15 27.76 -12.72
CA MET A 540 -10.75 26.73 -11.77
C MET A 540 -9.45 27.08 -11.04
N ILE A 541 -8.47 27.70 -11.71
CA ILE A 541 -7.27 28.21 -11.06
C ILE A 541 -7.65 29.24 -9.98
N ALA A 542 -8.56 30.17 -10.28
CA ALA A 542 -9.03 31.15 -9.30
C ALA A 542 -9.79 30.48 -8.12
N ALA A 543 -10.58 29.44 -8.41
CA ALA A 543 -11.25 28.66 -7.36
C ALA A 543 -10.25 27.95 -6.45
N LEU A 544 -9.22 27.32 -7.01
CA LEU A 544 -8.14 26.69 -6.26
C LEU A 544 -7.39 27.69 -5.38
N ILE A 545 -7.01 28.85 -5.93
CA ILE A 545 -6.33 29.92 -5.17
C ILE A 545 -7.17 30.40 -4.00
N SER A 546 -8.49 30.49 -4.16
CA SER A 546 -9.38 30.92 -3.06
C SER A 546 -9.38 29.97 -1.84
N MET A 547 -8.83 28.76 -1.98
CA MET A 547 -8.71 27.78 -0.90
C MET A 547 -7.40 27.86 -0.11
N GLU A 548 -6.50 28.81 -0.42
CA GLU A 548 -5.20 28.97 0.28
C GLU A 548 -5.31 29.21 1.80
N SER A 549 -6.50 29.58 2.27
CA SER A 549 -6.83 29.84 3.68
C SER A 549 -7.78 28.80 4.26
N ASP A 550 -7.89 27.61 3.64
CA ASP A 550 -8.62 26.49 4.25
C ASP A 550 -8.04 26.17 5.64
N LYS A 551 -8.91 25.70 6.54
CA LYS A 551 -8.53 25.42 7.92
C LYS A 551 -7.98 24.00 8.09
N ASP A 552 -8.27 23.13 7.14
CA ASP A 552 -7.87 21.73 7.18
C ASP A 552 -6.54 21.52 6.45
N ALA A 553 -5.57 20.92 7.15
CA ALA A 553 -4.23 20.73 6.63
C ALA A 553 -4.18 19.75 5.45
N GLU A 554 -5.06 18.74 5.41
CA GLU A 554 -5.12 17.78 4.30
C GLU A 554 -5.75 18.43 3.06
N VAL A 555 -6.73 19.31 3.24
CA VAL A 555 -7.25 20.14 2.14
C VAL A 555 -6.16 21.05 1.59
N LEU A 556 -5.42 21.76 2.46
CA LEU A 556 -4.29 22.59 2.04
C LEU A 556 -3.20 21.78 1.33
N GLN A 557 -2.88 20.58 1.82
CA GLN A 557 -1.95 19.67 1.16
C GLN A 557 -2.45 19.34 -0.25
N GLN A 558 -3.72 18.96 -0.41
CA GLN A 558 -4.30 18.64 -1.70
C GLN A 558 -4.33 19.84 -2.66
N VAL A 559 -4.55 21.06 -2.15
CA VAL A 559 -4.44 22.31 -2.93
C VAL A 559 -3.02 22.50 -3.47
N VAL A 560 -1.99 22.28 -2.64
CA VAL A 560 -0.58 22.33 -3.06
C VAL A 560 -0.25 21.21 -4.05
N LEU A 561 -0.75 20.00 -3.86
CA LEU A 561 -0.51 18.89 -4.79
C LEU A 561 -1.13 19.14 -6.17
N SER A 562 -2.34 19.69 -6.20
CA SER A 562 -3.07 19.98 -7.45
C SER A 562 -2.53 21.21 -8.18
N SER A 563 -1.73 22.04 -7.51
CA SER A 563 -1.12 23.25 -8.08
C SER A 563 0.22 23.02 -8.77
N ARG A 564 0.67 21.76 -8.90
CA ARG A 564 1.92 21.34 -9.58
C ARG A 564 1.99 21.69 -11.08
N ILE A 565 0.97 22.36 -11.62
CA ILE A 565 1.05 23.11 -12.89
C ILE A 565 2.03 24.30 -12.83
N GLN A 566 2.42 24.75 -11.63
CA GLN A 566 3.48 25.74 -11.38
C GLN A 566 3.36 27.06 -12.18
N THR A 567 2.19 27.69 -12.15
CA THR A 567 2.03 29.10 -12.58
C THR A 567 2.56 30.08 -11.54
N GLU A 568 2.84 31.34 -11.93
CA GLU A 568 3.24 32.40 -10.99
C GLU A 568 2.23 32.55 -9.83
N ALA A 569 0.94 32.64 -10.17
CA ALA A 569 -0.13 32.77 -9.17
C ALA A 569 -0.24 31.56 -8.23
N THR A 570 -0.06 30.35 -8.74
CA THR A 570 -0.08 29.15 -7.89
C THR A 570 1.17 29.05 -7.00
N ASN A 571 2.33 29.54 -7.46
CA ASN A 571 3.55 29.55 -6.63
C ASN A 571 3.44 30.57 -5.49
N GLU A 572 2.83 31.73 -5.74
CA GLU A 572 2.50 32.71 -4.70
C GLU A 572 1.54 32.12 -3.66
N MET A 573 0.48 31.45 -4.11
CA MET A 573 -0.46 30.72 -3.26
C MET A 573 0.25 29.67 -2.38
N VAL A 574 1.09 28.82 -2.96
CA VAL A 574 1.85 27.80 -2.23
C VAL A 574 2.79 28.43 -1.19
N THR A 575 3.43 29.56 -1.54
CA THR A 575 4.28 30.32 -0.61
C THR A 575 3.48 30.89 0.55
N HIS A 576 2.27 31.39 0.30
CA HIS A 576 1.37 31.91 1.32
C HIS A 576 0.86 30.80 2.26
N ILE A 577 0.48 29.64 1.72
CA ILE A 577 0.12 28.45 2.51
C ILE A 577 1.27 28.07 3.46
N GLN A 578 2.51 28.00 2.96
CA GLN A 578 3.68 27.70 3.78
C GLN A 578 3.93 28.75 4.87
N THR A 579 3.80 30.03 4.52
CA THR A 579 4.05 31.15 5.45
C THR A 579 3.02 31.19 6.59
N ASN A 580 1.77 30.85 6.31
CA ASN A 580 0.69 30.82 7.31
C ASN A 580 0.71 29.56 8.18
N ASN A 581 1.41 28.50 7.76
CA ASN A 581 1.49 27.23 8.46
C ASN A 581 2.95 26.82 8.77
N PRO A 582 3.77 27.68 9.40
CA PRO A 582 5.22 27.50 9.47
C PRO A 582 5.66 26.29 10.31
N ASN A 583 4.78 25.75 11.16
CA ASN A 583 5.06 24.61 12.04
C ASN A 583 4.42 23.30 11.56
N ASN A 584 3.69 23.31 10.43
CA ASN A 584 3.06 22.11 9.91
C ASN A 584 4.08 21.33 9.05
N GLU A 585 4.51 20.16 9.54
CA GLU A 585 5.52 19.32 8.87
C GLU A 585 5.06 18.81 7.50
N LEU A 586 3.79 18.40 7.38
CA LEU A 586 3.21 17.88 6.15
C LEU A 586 3.21 18.95 5.04
N LEU A 587 2.74 20.15 5.38
CA LEU A 587 2.72 21.28 4.45
C LEU A 587 4.14 21.76 4.12
N ALA A 588 5.06 21.79 5.09
CA ALA A 588 6.46 22.11 4.84
C ALA A 588 7.10 21.17 3.81
N ALA A 589 6.90 19.86 3.94
CA ALA A 589 7.43 18.89 2.99
C ALA A 589 6.77 19.02 1.61
N THR A 590 5.44 19.14 1.57
CA THR A 590 4.67 19.19 0.31
C THR A 590 4.94 20.47 -0.49
N THR A 591 5.02 21.62 0.19
CA THR A 591 5.31 22.91 -0.45
C THR A 591 6.76 23.00 -0.90
N ALA A 592 7.71 22.43 -0.16
CA ALA A 592 9.12 22.37 -0.56
C ALA A 592 9.33 21.55 -1.84
N GLU A 593 8.64 20.42 -1.99
CA GLU A 593 8.66 19.65 -3.24
C GLU A 593 8.04 20.46 -4.38
N ASN A 594 6.87 21.08 -4.16
CA ASN A 594 6.17 21.86 -5.17
C ASN A 594 6.97 23.10 -5.63
N LEU A 595 7.62 23.82 -4.73
CA LEU A 595 8.41 25.02 -5.05
C LEU A 595 9.86 24.71 -5.50
N ASN A 596 10.24 23.43 -5.61
CA ASN A 596 11.59 23.06 -6.01
C ASN A 596 11.90 23.59 -7.43
N PRO A 597 12.93 24.43 -7.62
CA PRO A 597 13.28 24.94 -8.94
C PRO A 597 13.64 23.85 -9.96
N SER A 598 14.04 22.67 -9.50
CA SER A 598 14.35 21.50 -10.32
C SER A 598 13.19 20.50 -10.42
N PHE A 599 11.97 20.86 -9.98
CA PHE A 599 10.81 19.97 -9.98
C PHE A 599 10.57 19.36 -11.37
N SER A 600 10.65 20.19 -12.43
CA SER A 600 10.43 19.75 -13.80
C SER A 600 11.46 18.71 -14.26
N GLU A 601 12.74 18.92 -13.97
CA GLU A 601 13.82 18.00 -14.32
C GLU A 601 13.73 16.70 -13.50
N ILE A 602 13.40 16.80 -12.21
CA ILE A 602 13.16 15.64 -11.36
C ILE A 602 12.02 14.80 -11.94
N GLN A 603 10.92 15.44 -12.34
CA GLN A 603 9.78 14.74 -12.93
C GLN A 603 10.15 14.05 -14.26
N MET A 604 10.94 14.71 -15.12
CA MET A 604 11.45 14.09 -16.35
C MET A 604 12.35 12.87 -16.07
N LEU A 605 13.19 12.92 -15.03
CA LEU A 605 14.04 11.79 -14.63
C LEU A 605 13.21 10.65 -14.05
N LYS A 606 12.22 10.96 -13.20
CA LYS A 606 11.23 10.01 -12.69
C LYS A 606 10.56 9.27 -13.84
N ASP A 607 10.05 10.00 -14.83
CA ASP A 607 9.42 9.40 -16.01
C ASP A 607 10.37 8.55 -16.86
N LYS A 608 11.63 8.98 -17.02
CA LYS A 608 12.64 8.23 -17.78
C LYS A 608 13.03 6.92 -17.09
N TYR A 609 13.10 6.91 -15.76
CA TYR A 609 13.70 5.80 -15.00
C TYR A 609 12.73 5.00 -14.12
N LYS A 610 11.42 5.30 -14.13
CA LYS A 610 10.41 4.62 -13.30
C LYS A 610 10.37 3.09 -13.45
N MET A 611 10.67 2.55 -14.63
CA MET A 611 10.73 1.09 -14.87
C MET A 611 12.11 0.47 -14.63
N MET A 612 13.14 1.29 -14.39
CA MET A 612 14.51 0.81 -14.25
C MET A 612 14.79 0.40 -12.81
N ASN A 613 15.38 -0.78 -12.62
CA ASN A 613 15.91 -1.17 -11.33
C ASN A 613 17.02 -0.19 -10.87
N GLY A 614 16.82 0.47 -9.73
CA GLY A 614 17.68 1.58 -9.26
C GLY A 614 17.35 2.95 -9.85
N GLY A 615 16.25 3.09 -10.61
CA GLY A 615 15.83 4.37 -11.17
C GLY A 615 15.55 5.46 -10.12
N SER A 616 14.95 5.08 -8.98
CA SER A 616 14.77 6.00 -7.85
C SER A 616 16.10 6.51 -7.28
N GLN A 617 17.15 5.68 -7.28
CA GLN A 617 18.50 6.09 -6.85
C GLN A 617 19.12 7.10 -7.82
N ILE A 618 18.86 6.96 -9.13
CA ILE A 618 19.27 7.94 -10.15
C ILE A 618 18.58 9.29 -9.89
N VAL A 619 17.26 9.29 -9.64
CA VAL A 619 16.49 10.50 -9.35
C VAL A 619 16.99 11.17 -8.06
N ALA A 620 17.15 10.40 -6.98
CA ALA A 620 17.70 10.93 -5.71
C ALA A 620 19.14 11.45 -5.90
N GLY A 621 19.93 10.76 -6.70
CA GLY A 621 21.29 11.13 -7.03
C GLY A 621 21.41 12.44 -7.81
N TYR A 622 20.42 12.78 -8.64
CA TYR A 622 20.36 14.05 -9.34
C TYR A 622 20.31 15.23 -8.38
N VAL A 623 19.51 15.13 -7.30
CA VAL A 623 19.39 16.18 -6.29
C VAL A 623 20.74 16.40 -5.60
N ILE A 624 21.39 15.33 -5.12
CA ILE A 624 22.71 15.41 -4.51
C ILE A 624 23.75 15.97 -5.49
N PHE A 625 23.70 15.53 -6.75
CA PHE A 625 24.62 16.01 -7.78
C PHE A 625 24.47 17.52 -8.00
N LYS A 626 23.22 18.01 -8.11
CA LYS A 626 22.95 19.43 -8.29
C LYS A 626 23.43 20.25 -7.10
N ASP A 627 23.15 19.79 -5.89
CA ASP A 627 23.46 20.54 -4.67
C ASP A 627 24.95 20.53 -4.32
N PHE A 628 25.65 19.41 -4.51
CA PHE A 628 27.01 19.22 -4.03
C PHE A 628 28.07 19.12 -5.13
N CYS A 629 27.79 18.38 -6.20
CA CYS A 629 28.80 18.06 -7.22
C CYS A 629 28.91 19.12 -8.33
N SER A 630 27.76 19.73 -8.69
CA SER A 630 27.64 20.55 -9.89
C SER A 630 28.42 21.88 -9.82
N ALA A 631 28.65 22.39 -8.62
CA ALA A 631 29.41 23.63 -8.39
C ALA A 631 30.86 23.53 -8.92
N CYS A 632 31.46 22.33 -8.86
CA CYS A 632 32.82 22.09 -9.36
C CYS A 632 32.82 21.39 -10.72
N HIS A 633 32.00 20.34 -10.88
CA HIS A 633 31.98 19.52 -12.10
C HIS A 633 31.06 20.05 -13.21
N GLY A 634 30.43 21.20 -12.99
CA GLY A 634 29.47 21.80 -13.90
C GLY A 634 28.07 21.16 -13.81
N PRO A 635 27.03 21.88 -14.26
CA PRO A 635 25.64 21.42 -14.20
C PRO A 635 25.34 20.20 -15.06
N ASP A 636 26.18 19.90 -16.05
CA ASP A 636 26.10 18.74 -16.95
C ASP A 636 27.21 17.70 -16.70
N GLY A 637 28.03 17.89 -15.66
CA GLY A 637 29.11 16.98 -15.30
C GLY A 637 30.28 16.95 -16.29
N LYS A 638 30.37 17.88 -17.26
CA LYS A 638 31.49 17.94 -18.23
C LYS A 638 32.75 18.57 -17.69
N GLY A 639 32.76 18.96 -16.41
CA GLY A 639 33.87 19.64 -15.76
C GLY A 639 33.90 21.13 -16.05
N ILE A 640 34.65 21.86 -15.23
CA ILE A 640 34.92 23.28 -15.40
C ILE A 640 36.44 23.42 -15.51
N ASP A 641 36.92 24.12 -16.55
CA ASP A 641 38.36 24.23 -16.79
C ASP A 641 39.10 24.78 -15.57
N GLN A 642 40.26 24.18 -15.27
CA GLN A 642 41.10 24.42 -14.09
C GLN A 642 40.45 24.16 -12.72
N LEU A 643 39.14 23.89 -12.64
CA LEU A 643 38.41 23.67 -11.39
C LEU A 643 38.19 22.19 -11.10
N ALA A 644 37.57 21.45 -12.02
CA ALA A 644 37.34 20.02 -11.84
C ALA A 644 37.25 19.25 -13.17
N PRO A 645 37.66 17.97 -13.20
CA PRO A 645 37.60 17.15 -14.41
C PRO A 645 36.17 16.83 -14.85
N SER A 646 36.03 16.42 -16.11
CA SER A 646 34.78 15.83 -16.63
C SER A 646 34.48 14.52 -15.92
N LEU A 647 33.23 14.36 -15.47
CA LEU A 647 32.67 13.09 -15.03
C LEU A 647 32.09 12.30 -16.21
N VAL A 648 31.62 12.99 -17.25
CA VAL A 648 31.15 12.39 -18.50
C VAL A 648 32.33 11.81 -19.29
N GLY A 649 32.22 10.55 -19.69
CA GLY A 649 33.25 9.78 -20.40
C GLY A 649 34.47 9.40 -19.57
N SER A 650 34.48 9.68 -18.27
CA SER A 650 35.64 9.40 -17.41
C SER A 650 35.83 7.89 -17.21
N PRO A 651 37.02 7.31 -17.49
CA PRO A 651 37.26 5.87 -17.27
C PRO A 651 37.03 5.42 -15.83
N ARG A 652 37.30 6.29 -14.85
CA ARG A 652 37.08 6.03 -13.43
C ARG A 652 35.60 6.03 -13.04
N VAL A 653 34.76 6.71 -13.83
CA VAL A 653 33.31 6.75 -13.64
C VAL A 653 32.64 5.61 -14.39
N THR A 654 33.11 5.27 -15.59
CA THR A 654 32.52 4.20 -16.43
C THR A 654 33.01 2.80 -16.05
N GLY A 655 34.17 2.68 -15.38
CA GLY A 655 34.74 1.42 -14.91
C GLY A 655 34.09 0.84 -13.64
N ASP A 656 34.87 0.16 -12.80
CA ASP A 656 34.41 -0.41 -11.52
C ASP A 656 33.98 0.72 -10.54
N PRO A 657 32.76 0.68 -9.97
CA PRO A 657 32.30 1.71 -9.05
C PRO A 657 33.15 1.86 -7.77
N VAL A 658 33.91 0.83 -7.37
CA VAL A 658 34.77 0.85 -6.18
C VAL A 658 35.75 2.03 -6.21
N THR A 659 36.32 2.37 -7.37
CA THR A 659 37.23 3.50 -7.51
C THR A 659 36.54 4.83 -7.21
N THR A 660 35.34 5.05 -7.75
CA THR A 660 34.60 6.30 -7.51
C THR A 660 34.08 6.38 -6.07
N ILE A 661 33.73 5.25 -5.45
CA ILE A 661 33.35 5.20 -4.03
C ILE A 661 34.53 5.64 -3.15
N LYS A 662 35.73 5.10 -3.38
CA LYS A 662 36.96 5.50 -2.67
C LYS A 662 37.23 7.01 -2.78
N ILE A 663 37.06 7.57 -3.98
CA ILE A 663 37.21 9.01 -4.23
C ILE A 663 36.18 9.82 -3.43
N LEU A 664 34.90 9.45 -3.45
CA LEU A 664 33.89 10.17 -2.65
C LEU A 664 34.14 10.05 -1.15
N MET A 665 34.66 8.91 -0.68
CA MET A 665 34.87 8.67 0.73
C MET A 665 36.09 9.39 1.32
N ASN A 666 37.21 9.42 0.60
CA ASN A 666 38.48 9.94 1.13
C ASN A 666 39.02 11.14 0.33
N GLY A 667 38.36 11.52 -0.75
CA GLY A 667 38.78 12.59 -1.66
C GLY A 667 39.89 12.16 -2.63
N LEU A 668 40.26 13.08 -3.53
CA LEU A 668 41.30 12.87 -4.54
C LEU A 668 42.24 14.08 -4.61
N THR A 669 43.54 13.85 -4.74
CA THR A 669 44.57 14.89 -4.89
C THR A 669 45.59 14.53 -5.97
N GLY A 670 46.29 15.54 -6.47
CA GLY A 670 47.28 15.42 -7.55
C GLY A 670 46.65 15.43 -8.95
N PRO A 671 47.48 15.24 -10.00
CA PRO A 671 47.04 15.37 -11.38
C PRO A 671 46.04 14.28 -11.78
N VAL A 672 45.02 14.68 -12.54
CA VAL A 672 44.03 13.77 -13.15
C VAL A 672 44.24 13.76 -14.66
N ASP A 673 44.57 12.59 -15.22
CA ASP A 673 44.93 12.40 -16.63
C ASP A 673 46.02 13.37 -17.12
N GLY A 674 47.03 13.61 -16.28
CA GLY A 674 48.14 14.51 -16.57
C GLY A 674 47.80 16.00 -16.50
N LYS A 675 46.58 16.36 -16.08
CA LYS A 675 46.14 17.74 -15.86
C LYS A 675 46.03 18.06 -14.37
N GLU A 676 46.61 19.17 -13.97
CA GLU A 676 46.47 19.74 -12.63
C GLU A 676 45.15 20.52 -12.50
N TYR A 677 44.53 20.44 -11.34
CA TYR A 677 43.31 21.17 -10.98
C TYR A 677 43.54 21.98 -9.71
N ASN A 678 42.75 23.04 -9.51
CA ASN A 678 42.91 23.96 -8.39
C ASN A 678 42.49 23.32 -7.05
N GLY A 679 43.38 22.53 -6.46
CA GLY A 679 43.22 21.90 -5.15
C GLY A 679 42.67 20.48 -5.18
N PRO A 680 42.68 19.78 -4.04
CA PRO A 680 42.14 18.43 -3.93
C PRO A 680 40.60 18.45 -3.98
N MET A 681 40.02 17.36 -4.49
CA MET A 681 38.61 17.05 -4.29
C MET A 681 38.41 16.58 -2.85
N ALA A 682 37.69 17.36 -2.05
CA ALA A 682 37.34 17.01 -0.68
C ALA A 682 36.48 15.71 -0.64
N PRO A 683 36.61 14.90 0.41
CA PRO A 683 35.69 13.78 0.64
C PRO A 683 34.27 14.30 0.87
N ALA A 684 33.28 13.54 0.40
CA ALA A 684 31.87 13.73 0.68
C ALA A 684 31.49 13.08 2.03
N ALA A 685 32.27 13.41 3.08
CA ALA A 685 32.23 12.72 4.37
C ALA A 685 30.90 12.90 5.13
N GLN A 686 30.10 13.91 4.75
CA GLN A 686 28.77 14.12 5.31
C GLN A 686 27.72 13.11 4.83
N TYR A 687 27.97 12.42 3.72
CA TYR A 687 27.00 11.52 3.12
C TYR A 687 27.15 10.08 3.59
N ASP A 688 26.01 9.44 3.85
CA ASP A 688 25.95 8.03 4.20
C ASP A 688 26.11 7.11 2.98
N ASP A 689 26.00 5.80 3.19
CA ASP A 689 26.15 4.81 2.12
C ASP A 689 25.07 4.91 1.04
N THR A 690 23.86 5.30 1.42
CA THR A 690 22.71 5.44 0.52
C THR A 690 22.88 6.67 -0.35
N GLU A 691 23.26 7.80 0.24
CA GLU A 691 23.48 9.06 -0.47
C GLU A 691 24.66 8.96 -1.45
N ILE A 692 25.76 8.31 -1.06
CA ILE A 692 26.87 8.01 -1.96
C ILE A 692 26.43 7.09 -3.10
N ALA A 693 25.65 6.04 -2.81
CA ALA A 693 25.13 5.13 -3.83
C ALA A 693 24.21 5.86 -4.82
N ASN A 694 23.36 6.77 -4.34
CA ASN A 694 22.44 7.54 -5.16
C ASN A 694 23.18 8.48 -6.11
N VAL A 695 24.08 9.33 -5.60
CA VAL A 695 24.82 10.29 -6.45
C VAL A 695 25.68 9.58 -7.49
N LEU A 696 26.30 8.44 -7.14
CA LEU A 696 27.04 7.63 -8.09
C LEU A 696 26.14 6.96 -9.12
N SER A 697 24.94 6.53 -8.74
CA SER A 697 23.96 5.98 -9.70
C SER A 697 23.54 7.03 -10.72
N TYR A 698 23.35 8.28 -10.31
CA TYR A 698 23.12 9.38 -11.26
C TYR A 698 24.32 9.64 -12.17
N ILE A 699 25.52 9.81 -11.59
CA ILE A 699 26.73 10.12 -12.36
C ILE A 699 27.07 8.98 -13.34
N ARG A 700 26.90 7.72 -12.93
CA ARG A 700 27.20 6.56 -13.76
C ARG A 700 26.06 6.24 -14.71
N GLY A 701 24.86 6.06 -14.19
CA GLY A 701 23.70 5.61 -14.96
C GLY A 701 23.10 6.67 -15.88
N HIS A 702 22.97 7.92 -15.41
CA HIS A 702 22.37 8.98 -16.23
C HIS A 702 23.38 9.71 -17.12
N LEU A 703 24.53 10.10 -16.58
CA LEU A 703 25.51 10.91 -17.34
C LEU A 703 26.45 10.08 -18.23
N ASN A 704 26.52 8.75 -18.03
CA ASN A 704 27.54 7.89 -18.62
C ASN A 704 27.02 6.54 -19.14
N ASP A 705 25.70 6.29 -19.12
CA ASP A 705 25.07 5.02 -19.52
C ASP A 705 25.68 3.77 -18.83
N GLY A 706 26.18 3.95 -17.60
CA GLY A 706 26.72 2.91 -16.74
C GLY A 706 25.67 2.22 -15.87
N GLY A 707 26.11 1.30 -15.01
CA GLY A 707 25.24 0.61 -14.05
C GLY A 707 24.99 1.38 -12.75
N THR A 708 23.87 1.06 -12.09
CA THR A 708 23.49 1.50 -10.75
C THR A 708 24.51 1.08 -9.69
N VAL A 709 24.74 1.94 -8.69
CA VAL A 709 25.56 1.63 -7.52
C VAL A 709 24.64 1.35 -6.33
N TRP A 710 24.87 0.22 -5.65
CA TRP A 710 24.05 -0.21 -4.53
C TRP A 710 24.69 0.17 -3.20
N ARG A 711 23.85 0.54 -2.21
CA ARG A 711 24.27 0.87 -0.84
C ARG A 711 25.21 -0.19 -0.25
N VAL A 712 24.91 -1.47 -0.48
CA VAL A 712 25.72 -2.60 0.03
C VAL A 712 27.17 -2.55 -0.49
N THR A 713 27.35 -2.20 -1.77
CA THR A 713 28.68 -2.03 -2.37
C THR A 713 29.44 -0.89 -1.71
N VAL A 714 28.76 0.22 -1.42
CA VAL A 714 29.35 1.35 -0.68
C VAL A 714 29.75 0.93 0.73
N GLY A 715 28.88 0.20 1.43
CA GLY A 715 29.15 -0.32 2.77
C GLY A 715 30.38 -1.23 2.83
N TYR A 716 30.57 -2.12 1.85
CA TYR A 716 31.78 -2.96 1.77
C TYR A 716 33.05 -2.14 1.59
N VAL A 717 33.03 -1.13 0.71
CA VAL A 717 34.17 -0.23 0.52
C VAL A 717 34.42 0.57 1.79
N ARG A 718 33.36 1.06 2.45
CA ARG A 718 33.48 1.82 3.70
C ARG A 718 34.14 1.02 4.79
N ASP A 719 33.69 -0.20 5.04
CA ASP A 719 34.31 -1.04 6.07
C ASP A 719 35.76 -1.41 5.73
N ALA A 720 36.06 -1.64 4.44
CA ALA A 720 37.42 -1.96 3.99
C ALA A 720 38.42 -0.79 4.17
N TYR A 721 37.95 0.46 4.11
CA TYR A 721 38.81 1.65 4.14
C TYR A 721 38.47 2.65 5.26
N LYS A 722 37.71 2.24 6.28
CA LYS A 722 37.25 3.10 7.38
C LYS A 722 38.36 3.82 8.15
N ASP A 723 39.55 3.22 8.20
CA ASP A 723 40.70 3.77 8.91
C ASP A 723 41.54 4.74 8.06
N ARG A 724 41.28 4.84 6.74
CA ARG A 724 42.01 5.75 5.86
C ARG A 724 41.52 7.19 6.04
N LYS A 725 42.47 8.11 6.26
CA LYS A 725 42.22 9.55 6.40
C LYS A 725 42.83 10.41 5.30
N GLU A 726 43.78 9.85 4.54
CA GLU A 726 44.49 10.55 3.49
C GLU A 726 43.73 10.52 2.16
N TYR A 727 43.86 11.61 1.39
CA TYR A 727 43.41 11.68 0.01
C TYR A 727 43.98 10.54 -0.83
N TRP A 728 43.24 10.10 -1.83
CA TRP A 728 43.79 9.23 -2.85
C TRP A 728 44.57 10.04 -3.88
N THR A 729 45.63 9.46 -4.41
CA THR A 729 46.20 9.84 -5.71
C THR A 729 45.72 8.86 -6.78
N LEU A 730 45.70 9.28 -8.06
CA LEU A 730 45.33 8.36 -9.14
C LEU A 730 46.22 7.11 -9.18
N LYS A 731 47.52 7.29 -8.93
CA LYS A 731 48.48 6.18 -8.89
C LYS A 731 48.10 5.14 -7.84
N GLU A 732 47.74 5.55 -6.62
CA GLU A 732 47.32 4.62 -5.56
C GLU A 732 46.02 3.88 -5.92
N LEU A 733 45.08 4.54 -6.60
CA LEU A 733 43.84 3.93 -7.05
C LEU A 733 44.07 2.90 -8.17
N GLU A 734 44.99 3.17 -9.09
CA GLU A 734 45.41 2.25 -10.15
C GLU A 734 46.13 1.02 -9.59
N GLU A 735 46.94 1.18 -8.54
CA GLU A 735 47.61 0.09 -7.83
C GLU A 735 46.63 -0.73 -6.96
N ASN A 736 45.45 -0.16 -6.62
CA ASN A 736 44.44 -0.78 -5.76
C ASN A 736 43.03 -0.65 -6.35
N PRO A 737 42.72 -1.26 -7.52
CA PRO A 737 41.49 -0.97 -8.26
C PRO A 737 40.23 -1.51 -7.57
N GLY A 738 40.29 -2.68 -6.91
CA GLY A 738 39.13 -3.36 -6.30
C GLY A 738 39.11 -3.37 -4.78
N LEU A 739 38.20 -4.16 -4.21
CA LEU A 739 38.22 -4.50 -2.77
C LEU A 739 39.45 -5.36 -2.42
N PRO A 740 39.97 -5.26 -1.18
CA PRO A 740 41.00 -6.16 -0.66
C PRO A 740 40.63 -7.64 -0.87
N ALA A 741 41.62 -8.49 -1.17
CA ALA A 741 41.41 -9.88 -1.56
C ALA A 741 40.72 -10.74 -0.48
N ASP A 742 40.91 -10.40 0.79
CA ASP A 742 40.29 -11.01 1.97
C ASP A 742 38.80 -10.66 2.14
N LYS A 743 38.32 -9.62 1.46
CA LYS A 743 36.92 -9.13 1.50
C LYS A 743 36.10 -9.51 0.27
N LYS A 744 36.68 -10.20 -0.73
CA LYS A 744 35.98 -10.64 -1.96
C LYS A 744 35.11 -11.90 -1.80
N SER A 745 35.09 -12.53 -0.62
CA SER A 745 34.49 -13.86 -0.39
C SER A 745 33.29 -13.87 0.55
N LYS A 746 32.66 -12.72 0.82
CA LYS A 746 31.45 -12.61 1.63
C LYS A 746 30.32 -11.99 0.86
#